data_AF-A0A8T4VXQ4-F1
#
_entry.id   AF-A0A8T4VXQ4-F1
#
_cell.length_a   1.000
_cell.length_b   1.000
_cell.length_c   1.000
_cell.angle_alpha   90.00
_cell.angle_beta   90.00
_cell.angle_gamma   90.00
#
_symmetry.space_group_name_H-M   'P 1'
#
loop_
_entity.id
_entity.type
_entity.pdbx_description
1 polymer ?
#
loop_
_entity_poly.entity_id
_entity_poly.type
_entity_poly.pdbx_seq_one_letter_code
_entity_poly.pdbx_strand_id
1 'polypeptide(L)'
;ETSHLRYITNIVESQDSTLIFVNTRQTAEALGSRFKEMGANIGVHHGSLAKGSRIEVEDQFKAGKLDALLCTSSMELGIDVGRIDHVVQYSSPREVARLLQRVGRAGHRHDTVSYGTVVTGHPDDTLEALAIARRAGEGAVEPAEIHHGSLDVVANQVVGLVMDGGEISARGAYEILTNAYPFRDLEQETFKAVIRELNSNYILWLDEEADRLEKSSGTWKYYYRNLSMIPDEETYEVFDIASGTQVGTLDERFVVNFAEPGASFIQRGDMWRISEIDEDKERVEVSPIEDPSGEVPSWTGQEIPVPYDVAQEVGELRGGAADQFETGAPTEAVAADLSGRYPAATDTIERALERIERQVDSGAPLPTDSRLLIESQGGTVVLNVCGGLKGNETIGRLLAALLGQQTGSSVGLEVDPYRVELDVPRGIRASDVQEVLNSTAPEHVGPLLELSLDGSETLKFTLSQVAAKFGALKRWKGGDGVSLNRVMAALEDTPIYDEAVREVFHEALDVERARTVLVALQSGAIDLELIGERTAIGTGGRQSGSELLTPENADASVIETVRTRIQDDRVRMVCLHCLEYDRELSVNRVPDQPQCPHCDSTQIAALSPYAEEVVSAVRAKDKDEDQNKQTKRAYRNASLVQGHGKQAVIALSARGVGPENAARIINKHRESEQDFYRDILEREREYARTKAFW
;
A
#
# COMPACT_ATOMS: atom_id res chain seq x y z
N GLU A 1 -20.23 6.92 -0.47
CA GLU A 1 -19.13 7.59 -1.22
C GLU A 1 -19.44 9.01 -1.72
N THR A 2 -20.44 9.28 -2.57
CA THR A 2 -20.71 10.65 -3.10
C THR A 2 -21.03 11.70 -2.02
N SER A 3 -21.41 11.26 -0.82
CA SER A 3 -21.72 12.14 0.31
C SER A 3 -20.48 12.85 0.88
N HIS A 4 -19.33 12.17 1.00
CA HIS A 4 -18.13 12.76 1.62
C HIS A 4 -17.52 13.82 0.71
N LEU A 5 -17.39 13.52 -0.58
CA LEU A 5 -16.90 14.47 -1.58
C LEU A 5 -17.74 15.74 -1.60
N ARG A 6 -19.08 15.61 -1.63
CA ARG A 6 -19.99 16.76 -1.56
C ARG A 6 -19.85 17.54 -0.26
N TYR A 7 -19.72 16.84 0.88
CA TYR A 7 -19.53 17.51 2.16
C TYR A 7 -18.23 18.32 2.19
N ILE A 8 -17.12 17.76 1.70
CA ILE A 8 -15.84 18.47 1.59
C ILE A 8 -15.95 19.65 0.62
N THR A 9 -16.57 19.46 -0.54
CA THR A 9 -16.81 20.55 -1.50
C THR A 9 -17.63 21.68 -0.88
N ASN A 10 -18.68 21.37 -0.12
CA ASN A 10 -19.48 22.38 0.59
C ASN A 10 -18.64 23.17 1.62
N ILE A 11 -17.70 22.50 2.31
CA ILE A 11 -16.76 23.18 3.21
C ILE A 11 -15.87 24.11 2.38
N VAL A 12 -15.26 23.62 1.31
CA VAL A 12 -14.38 24.41 0.43
C VAL A 12 -15.10 25.64 -0.12
N GLU A 13 -16.33 25.50 -0.60
CA GLU A 13 -17.15 26.60 -1.13
C GLU A 13 -17.54 27.63 -0.06
N SER A 14 -17.52 27.26 1.22
CA SER A 14 -17.84 28.14 2.34
C SER A 14 -16.65 28.93 2.89
N GLN A 15 -15.44 28.63 2.42
CA GLN A 15 -14.18 29.21 2.91
C GLN A 15 -13.41 29.89 1.77
N ASP A 16 -12.56 30.87 2.08
CA ASP A 16 -11.70 31.50 1.05
C ASP A 16 -10.49 30.60 0.70
N SER A 17 -10.02 29.78 1.64
CA SER A 17 -8.86 28.90 1.45
C SER A 17 -8.90 27.70 2.39
N THR A 18 -8.85 26.49 1.81
CA THR A 18 -8.91 25.22 2.56
C THR A 18 -7.72 24.31 2.26
N LEU A 19 -7.11 23.72 3.29
CA LEU A 19 -6.23 22.55 3.11
C LEU A 19 -7.01 21.26 3.38
N ILE A 20 -6.91 20.29 2.49
CA ILE A 20 -7.51 18.96 2.66
C ILE A 20 -6.37 17.96 2.82
N PHE A 21 -6.18 17.42 4.03
CA PHE A 21 -5.17 16.41 4.30
C PHE A 21 -5.72 15.00 4.09
N VAL A 22 -4.89 14.14 3.50
CA VAL A 22 -5.09 12.69 3.40
C VAL A 22 -3.85 11.97 3.90
N ASN A 23 -4.02 10.73 4.34
CA ASN A 23 -2.92 9.95 4.92
C ASN A 23 -1.98 9.35 3.88
N THR A 24 -2.48 9.04 2.67
CA THR A 24 -1.68 8.37 1.63
C THR A 24 -1.66 9.16 0.33
N ARG A 25 -0.62 8.93 -0.48
CA ARG A 25 -0.49 9.52 -1.83
C ARG A 25 -1.59 8.97 -2.75
N GLN A 26 -1.94 7.69 -2.58
CA GLN A 26 -2.99 7.01 -3.34
C GLN A 26 -4.36 7.65 -3.11
N THR A 27 -4.72 7.94 -1.86
CA THR A 27 -5.98 8.62 -1.53
C THR A 27 -6.01 10.05 -2.08
N ALA A 28 -4.86 10.75 -2.11
CA ALA A 28 -4.77 12.09 -2.70
C ALA A 28 -5.12 12.06 -4.19
N GLU A 29 -4.55 11.13 -4.94
CA GLU A 29 -4.80 10.99 -6.38
C GLU A 29 -6.24 10.54 -6.66
N ALA A 30 -6.75 9.56 -5.91
CA ALA A 30 -8.10 9.05 -6.06
C ALA A 30 -9.16 10.13 -5.79
N LEU A 31 -9.08 10.84 -4.65
CA LEU A 31 -9.99 11.94 -4.34
C LEU A 31 -9.80 13.12 -5.30
N GLY A 32 -8.56 13.43 -5.68
CA GLY A 32 -8.25 14.50 -6.64
C GLY A 32 -8.94 14.29 -8.00
N SER A 33 -8.92 13.06 -8.53
CA SER A 33 -9.63 12.71 -9.75
C SER A 33 -11.14 12.92 -9.61
N ARG A 34 -11.73 12.48 -8.48
CA ARG A 34 -13.17 12.63 -8.21
C ARG A 34 -13.59 14.10 -8.06
N PHE A 35 -12.80 14.91 -7.36
CA PHE A 35 -13.06 16.35 -7.25
C PHE A 35 -13.00 17.05 -8.61
N LYS A 36 -12.05 16.65 -9.47
CA LYS A 36 -11.95 17.15 -10.83
C LYS A 36 -13.16 16.78 -11.69
N GLU A 37 -13.64 15.53 -11.59
CA GLU A 37 -14.87 15.07 -12.26
C GLU A 37 -16.10 15.89 -11.81
N MET A 38 -16.15 16.30 -10.55
CA MET A 38 -17.20 17.16 -10.00
C MET A 38 -17.04 18.65 -10.38
N GLY A 39 -15.94 19.03 -11.03
CA GLY A 39 -15.64 20.42 -11.39
C GLY A 39 -15.22 21.29 -10.20
N ALA A 40 -14.80 20.68 -9.08
CA ALA A 40 -14.33 21.40 -7.91
C ALA A 40 -12.93 21.99 -8.16
N ASN A 41 -12.70 23.22 -7.69
CA ASN A 41 -11.46 23.97 -7.90
C ASN A 41 -10.39 23.62 -6.84
N ILE A 42 -9.95 22.36 -6.85
CA ILE A 42 -9.07 21.79 -5.84
C ILE A 42 -7.78 21.27 -6.52
N GLY A 43 -6.62 21.77 -6.08
CA GLY A 43 -5.32 21.29 -6.54
C GLY A 43 -4.84 20.09 -5.73
N VAL A 44 -3.95 19.26 -6.30
CA VAL A 44 -3.34 18.10 -5.62
C VAL A 44 -1.87 18.37 -5.35
N HIS A 45 -1.38 18.02 -4.15
CA HIS A 45 0.01 18.24 -3.72
C HIS A 45 0.57 17.11 -2.85
N HIS A 46 1.58 16.40 -3.37
CA HIS A 46 2.36 15.43 -2.60
C HIS A 46 3.81 15.36 -3.09
N GLY A 47 4.69 14.75 -2.29
CA GLY A 47 6.14 14.71 -2.53
C GLY A 47 6.57 14.09 -3.87
N SER A 48 5.80 13.13 -4.39
CA SER A 48 6.08 12.46 -5.67
C SER A 48 5.81 13.33 -6.91
N LEU A 49 5.14 14.48 -6.76
CA LEU A 49 4.97 15.40 -7.88
C LEU A 49 6.29 16.09 -8.23
N ALA A 50 6.49 16.29 -9.54
CA ALA A 50 7.63 17.05 -10.06
C ALA A 50 7.71 18.43 -9.39
N LYS A 51 8.92 18.88 -9.06
CA LYS A 51 9.15 20.17 -8.37
C LYS A 51 8.45 21.34 -9.04
N GLY A 52 8.46 21.41 -10.37
CA GLY A 52 7.79 22.47 -11.13
C GLY A 52 6.28 22.48 -10.91
N SER A 53 5.64 21.30 -10.95
CA SER A 53 4.20 21.17 -10.69
C SER A 53 3.83 21.52 -9.26
N ARG A 54 4.67 21.16 -8.28
CA ARG A 54 4.45 21.55 -6.87
C ARG A 54 4.47 23.07 -6.71
N ILE A 55 5.50 23.74 -7.24
CA ILE A 55 5.62 25.21 -7.20
C ILE A 55 4.42 25.87 -7.89
N GLU A 56 4.01 25.36 -9.06
CA GLU A 56 2.87 25.91 -9.78
C GLU A 56 1.57 25.83 -8.98
N VAL A 57 1.28 24.67 -8.39
CA VAL A 57 0.08 24.47 -7.58
C VAL A 57 0.12 25.34 -6.32
N GLU A 58 1.28 25.42 -5.65
CA GLU A 58 1.48 26.32 -4.50
C GLU A 58 1.24 27.80 -4.87
N ASP A 59 1.78 28.25 -6.00
CA ASP A 59 1.62 29.64 -6.46
C ASP A 59 0.17 29.94 -6.87
N GLN A 60 -0.52 28.98 -7.49
CA GLN A 60 -1.94 29.12 -7.81
C GLN A 60 -2.80 29.23 -6.55
N PHE A 61 -2.52 28.40 -5.53
CA PHE A 61 -3.21 28.46 -4.25
C PHE A 61 -2.94 29.77 -3.50
N LYS A 62 -1.67 30.19 -3.40
CA LYS A 62 -1.28 31.50 -2.82
C LYS A 62 -1.94 32.69 -3.51
N ALA A 63 -2.14 32.59 -4.82
CA ALA A 63 -2.77 33.64 -5.63
C ALA A 63 -4.31 33.62 -5.56
N GLY A 64 -4.93 32.69 -4.81
CA GLY A 64 -6.37 32.52 -4.72
C GLY A 64 -7.02 32.03 -6.02
N LYS A 65 -6.24 31.33 -6.87
CA LYS A 65 -6.78 30.69 -8.09
C LYS A 65 -7.36 29.31 -7.80
N LEU A 66 -6.92 28.68 -6.72
CA LEU A 66 -7.43 27.41 -6.20
C LEU A 66 -8.10 27.69 -4.85
N ASP A 67 -9.29 27.14 -4.65
CA ASP A 67 -10.05 27.32 -3.39
C ASP A 67 -9.55 26.35 -2.32
N ALA A 68 -9.00 25.20 -2.74
CA ALA A 68 -8.40 24.24 -1.83
C ALA A 68 -7.19 23.50 -2.39
N LEU A 69 -6.41 22.93 -1.48
CA LEU A 69 -5.27 22.06 -1.77
C LEU A 69 -5.44 20.71 -1.08
N LEU A 70 -5.57 19.64 -1.85
CA LEU A 70 -5.55 18.25 -1.41
C LEU A 70 -4.11 17.76 -1.27
N CYS A 71 -3.69 17.42 -0.06
CA CYS A 71 -2.28 17.18 0.24
C CYS A 71 -2.03 16.06 1.26
N THR A 72 -0.82 15.51 1.22
CA THR A 72 -0.30 14.58 2.24
C THR A 72 0.50 15.34 3.31
N SER A 73 1.34 14.64 4.08
CA SER A 73 2.33 15.22 5.01
C SER A 73 3.22 16.30 4.41
N SER A 74 3.32 16.39 3.08
CA SER A 74 4.09 17.43 2.38
C SER A 74 3.71 18.88 2.73
N MET A 75 2.49 19.11 3.24
CA MET A 75 1.98 20.43 3.62
C MET A 75 1.77 20.60 5.14
N GLU A 76 2.19 19.59 5.92
CA GLU A 76 2.01 19.55 7.37
C GLU A 76 3.00 20.45 8.11
N LEU A 77 4.25 20.48 7.65
CA LEU A 77 5.32 21.25 8.29
C LEU A 77 5.53 22.58 7.59
N GLY A 78 5.48 23.69 8.36
CA GLY A 78 6.24 24.95 8.20
C GLY A 78 6.30 25.70 6.85
N ILE A 79 5.67 25.26 5.77
CA ILE A 79 5.75 25.94 4.47
C ILE A 79 4.84 27.17 4.49
N ASP A 80 5.30 28.30 3.99
CA ASP A 80 4.41 29.47 3.81
C ASP A 80 3.60 29.29 2.52
N VAL A 81 2.34 28.87 2.66
CA VAL A 81 1.36 28.76 1.56
C VAL A 81 0.30 29.87 1.61
N GLY A 82 0.55 30.93 2.37
CA GLY A 82 -0.39 32.03 2.56
C GLY A 82 -1.42 31.75 3.67
N ARG A 83 -2.52 32.49 3.60
CA ARG A 83 -3.60 32.42 4.60
C ARG A 83 -4.49 31.22 4.31
N ILE A 84 -4.64 30.34 5.30
CA ILE A 84 -5.57 29.21 5.28
C ILE A 84 -6.63 29.48 6.34
N ASP A 85 -7.90 29.36 5.98
CA ASP A 85 -9.01 29.61 6.91
C ASP A 85 -9.53 28.32 7.55
N HIS A 86 -9.45 27.19 6.84
CA HIS A 86 -9.95 25.91 7.34
C HIS A 86 -9.07 24.73 6.92
N VAL A 87 -9.04 23.70 7.75
CA VAL A 87 -8.39 22.42 7.44
C VAL A 87 -9.44 21.31 7.44
N VAL A 88 -9.46 20.50 6.40
CA VAL A 88 -10.20 19.24 6.34
C VAL A 88 -9.19 18.12 6.49
N GLN A 89 -9.43 17.19 7.40
CA GLN A 89 -8.69 15.94 7.53
C GLN A 89 -9.59 14.81 7.03
N TYR A 90 -9.19 14.12 5.97
CA TYR A 90 -9.92 12.97 5.44
C TYR A 90 -9.41 11.67 6.07
N SER A 91 -10.34 10.89 6.61
CA SER A 91 -10.11 9.78 7.55
C SER A 91 -9.45 10.24 8.84
N SER A 92 -9.40 9.36 9.83
CA SER A 92 -8.68 9.57 11.08
C SER A 92 -7.27 10.08 10.81
N PRO A 93 -6.81 11.11 11.55
CA PRO A 93 -5.42 11.58 11.47
C PRO A 93 -4.40 10.55 11.99
N ARG A 94 -4.86 9.42 12.56
CA ARG A 94 -4.11 8.34 13.21
C ARG A 94 -3.34 8.74 14.48
N GLU A 95 -2.83 9.97 14.52
CA GLU A 95 -2.05 10.53 15.64
C GLU A 95 -2.56 11.94 16.03
N VAL A 96 -2.49 12.25 17.33
CA VAL A 96 -2.78 13.53 17.97
C VAL A 96 -1.82 14.62 17.51
N ALA A 97 -0.50 14.35 17.53
CA ALA A 97 0.52 15.29 17.05
C ALA A 97 0.19 15.80 15.64
N ARG A 98 -0.18 14.89 14.74
CA ARG A 98 -0.50 15.20 13.36
C ARG A 98 -1.75 16.02 13.22
N LEU A 99 -2.82 15.71 13.96
CA LEU A 99 -4.03 16.51 13.94
C LEU A 99 -3.70 17.96 14.35
N LEU A 100 -2.93 18.15 15.42
CA LEU A 100 -2.52 19.48 15.89
C LEU A 100 -1.66 20.22 14.87
N GLN A 101 -0.68 19.57 14.26
CA GLN A 101 0.16 20.18 13.22
C GLN A 101 -0.66 20.58 11.99
N ARG A 102 -1.52 19.68 11.51
CA ARG A 102 -2.37 19.89 10.33
C ARG A 102 -3.40 20.99 10.55
N VAL A 103 -4.16 20.93 11.64
CA VAL A 103 -5.17 21.96 11.97
C VAL A 103 -4.50 23.30 12.29
N GLY A 104 -3.31 23.29 12.91
CA GLY A 104 -2.51 24.48 13.17
C GLY A 104 -2.06 25.23 11.90
N ARG A 105 -2.30 24.70 10.70
CA ARG A 105 -2.12 25.41 9.43
C ARG A 105 -3.23 26.43 9.17
N ALA A 106 -4.44 26.18 9.66
CA ALA A 106 -5.55 27.13 9.59
C ALA A 106 -5.35 28.23 10.63
N GLY A 107 -5.66 29.48 10.26
CA GLY A 107 -5.64 30.60 11.20
C GLY A 107 -4.28 30.84 11.86
N HIS A 108 -3.17 30.62 11.13
CA HIS A 108 -1.79 30.65 11.64
C HIS A 108 -1.32 32.07 12.08
N ARG A 109 -1.95 32.61 13.14
CA ARG A 109 -1.67 33.89 13.79
C ARG A 109 -1.90 33.74 15.29
N HIS A 110 -1.11 34.46 16.09
CA HIS A 110 -1.14 34.36 17.56
C HIS A 110 -2.53 34.54 18.18
N ASP A 111 -3.40 35.35 17.55
CA ASP A 111 -4.72 35.72 18.08
C ASP A 111 -5.87 35.16 17.23
N THR A 112 -5.69 34.02 16.56
CA THR A 112 -6.71 33.42 15.69
C THR A 112 -6.93 31.97 16.07
N VAL A 113 -8.20 31.54 16.08
CA VAL A 113 -8.59 30.15 16.31
C VAL A 113 -8.35 29.36 15.03
N SER A 114 -7.66 28.23 15.15
CA SER A 114 -7.53 27.26 14.06
C SER A 114 -8.79 26.42 13.95
N TYR A 115 -9.41 26.39 12.77
CA TYR A 115 -10.59 25.58 12.49
C TYR A 115 -10.23 24.35 11.65
N GLY A 116 -10.73 23.20 12.09
CA GLY A 116 -10.50 21.92 11.43
C GLY A 116 -11.73 21.02 11.47
N THR A 117 -11.95 20.24 10.42
CA THR A 117 -13.00 19.21 10.34
C THR A 117 -12.37 17.88 9.96
N VAL A 118 -12.63 16.83 10.75
CA VAL A 118 -12.28 15.45 10.37
C VAL A 118 -13.49 14.80 9.71
N VAL A 119 -13.29 14.19 8.53
CA VAL A 119 -14.31 13.49 7.76
C VAL A 119 -13.94 12.02 7.71
N THR A 120 -14.74 11.17 8.36
CA THR A 120 -14.41 9.75 8.57
C THR A 120 -15.16 8.84 7.61
N GLY A 121 -14.57 7.68 7.30
CA GLY A 121 -15.11 6.69 6.37
C GLY A 121 -16.06 5.69 7.03
N HIS A 122 -15.61 5.13 8.15
CA HIS A 122 -16.24 3.97 8.79
C HIS A 122 -16.30 4.11 10.33
N PRO A 123 -17.00 3.22 11.05
CA PRO A 123 -17.15 3.32 12.50
C PRO A 123 -15.83 3.39 13.28
N ASP A 124 -14.89 2.47 13.05
CA ASP A 124 -13.60 2.48 13.76
C ASP A 124 -12.80 3.77 13.50
N ASP A 125 -12.79 4.26 12.26
CA ASP A 125 -12.19 5.54 11.86
C ASP A 125 -12.82 6.72 12.61
N THR A 126 -14.13 6.66 12.82
CA THR A 126 -14.89 7.68 13.54
C THR A 126 -14.56 7.65 15.02
N LEU A 127 -14.60 6.49 15.67
CA LEU A 127 -14.25 6.37 17.10
C LEU A 127 -12.81 6.79 17.37
N GLU A 128 -11.89 6.43 16.47
CA GLU A 128 -10.48 6.86 16.52
C GLU A 128 -10.34 8.37 16.39
N ALA A 129 -11.02 8.99 15.42
CA ALA A 129 -11.02 10.45 15.25
C ALA A 129 -11.60 11.18 16.46
N LEU A 130 -12.64 10.64 17.11
CA LEU A 130 -13.21 11.19 18.35
C LEU A 130 -12.16 11.18 19.48
N ALA A 131 -11.51 10.04 19.70
CA ALA A 131 -10.47 9.90 20.71
C ALA A 131 -9.30 10.87 20.45
N ILE A 132 -8.81 10.93 19.20
CA ILE A 132 -7.72 11.83 18.82
C ILE A 132 -8.12 13.30 19.02
N ALA A 133 -9.33 13.70 18.62
CA ALA A 133 -9.79 15.08 18.75
C ALA A 133 -9.94 15.50 20.23
N ARG A 134 -10.43 14.61 21.10
CA ARG A 134 -10.49 14.86 22.55
C ARG A 134 -9.09 15.04 23.13
N ARG A 135 -8.18 14.11 22.85
CA ARG A 135 -6.78 14.16 23.31
C ARG A 135 -6.04 15.39 22.80
N ALA A 136 -6.29 15.80 21.56
CA ALA A 136 -5.75 17.03 20.99
C ALA A 136 -6.21 18.27 21.77
N GLY A 137 -7.49 18.31 22.17
CA GLY A 137 -8.04 19.38 23.02
C GLY A 137 -7.38 19.45 24.42
N GLU A 138 -6.87 18.33 24.92
CA GLU A 138 -6.16 18.22 26.20
C GLU A 138 -4.64 18.40 26.07
N GLY A 139 -4.11 18.51 24.85
CA GLY A 139 -2.66 18.52 24.59
C GLY A 139 -1.97 17.19 24.91
N ALA A 140 -2.73 16.08 24.95
CA ALA A 140 -2.25 14.73 25.24
C ALA A 140 -1.61 14.08 24.00
N VAL A 141 -0.50 14.67 23.56
CA VAL A 141 0.32 14.25 22.41
C VAL A 141 1.16 13.02 22.78
N GLU A 142 1.38 12.16 21.79
CA GLU A 142 2.24 10.99 21.89
C GLU A 142 3.69 11.38 22.25
N PRO A 143 4.44 10.50 22.95
CA PRO A 143 5.87 10.71 23.13
C PRO A 143 6.60 10.62 21.79
N ALA A 144 7.64 11.45 21.61
CA ALA A 144 8.54 11.30 20.47
C ALA A 144 9.43 10.07 20.67
N GLU A 145 9.34 9.10 19.77
CA GLU A 145 10.22 7.93 19.76
C GLU A 145 11.60 8.35 19.23
N ILE A 146 12.57 8.44 20.14
CA ILE A 146 13.94 8.80 19.79
C ILE A 146 14.72 7.51 19.49
N HIS A 147 15.39 7.48 18.34
CA HIS A 147 16.34 6.41 18.01
C HIS A 147 17.58 6.49 18.90
N HIS A 148 17.52 5.83 20.05
CA HIS A 148 18.68 5.69 20.93
C HIS A 148 19.72 4.77 20.29
N GLY A 149 20.99 5.18 20.35
CA GLY A 149 22.13 4.33 19.96
C GLY A 149 22.18 3.89 18.50
N SER A 150 21.55 4.61 17.56
CA SER A 150 21.55 4.25 16.13
C SER A 150 22.98 4.22 15.55
N LEU A 151 23.50 3.02 15.29
CA LEU A 151 24.91 2.80 14.96
C LEU A 151 25.26 3.25 13.54
N ASP A 152 24.30 3.27 12.63
CA ASP A 152 24.44 3.84 11.28
C ASP A 152 24.70 5.36 11.32
N VAL A 153 24.02 6.07 12.23
CA VAL A 153 24.27 7.49 12.51
C VAL A 153 25.63 7.67 13.17
N VAL A 154 26.00 6.81 14.15
CA VAL A 154 27.35 6.84 14.75
C VAL A 154 28.41 6.70 13.66
N ALA A 155 28.25 5.72 12.77
CA ALA A 155 29.16 5.48 11.65
C ALA A 155 29.28 6.71 10.75
N ASN A 156 28.14 7.31 10.38
CA ASN A 156 28.10 8.51 9.57
C ASN A 156 28.79 9.71 10.21
N GLN A 157 28.48 9.99 11.48
CA GLN A 157 28.95 11.17 12.18
C GLN A 157 30.45 11.09 12.49
N VAL A 158 30.99 9.92 12.81
CA VAL A 158 32.45 9.74 12.95
C VAL A 158 33.17 10.10 11.65
N VAL A 159 32.65 9.62 10.52
CA VAL A 159 33.23 9.95 9.21
C VAL A 159 33.12 11.45 8.93
N GLY A 160 32.03 12.10 9.33
CA GLY A 160 31.88 13.56 9.29
C GLY A 160 32.96 14.29 10.09
N LEU A 161 33.21 13.87 11.33
CA LEU A 161 34.27 14.45 12.17
C LEU A 161 35.66 14.31 11.55
N VAL A 162 35.98 13.14 10.99
CA VAL A 162 37.22 12.89 10.27
C VAL A 162 37.30 13.74 9.00
N MET A 163 36.18 13.91 8.28
CA MET A 163 36.10 14.72 7.06
C MET A 163 36.42 16.19 7.32
N ASP A 164 35.91 16.76 8.40
CA ASP A 164 36.13 18.16 8.79
C ASP A 164 37.53 18.39 9.39
N GLY A 165 37.94 17.55 10.34
CA GLY A 165 39.19 17.72 11.10
C GLY A 165 40.45 17.16 10.45
N GLY A 166 40.31 16.21 9.51
CA GLY A 166 41.43 15.47 8.90
C GLY A 166 41.90 14.29 9.75
N GLU A 167 42.13 14.50 11.04
CA GLU A 167 42.39 13.47 12.05
C GLU A 167 41.66 13.79 13.37
N ILE A 168 41.26 12.76 14.12
CA ILE A 168 40.67 12.89 15.46
C ILE A 168 41.03 11.65 16.30
N SER A 169 41.14 11.78 17.62
CA SER A 169 41.27 10.60 18.46
C SER A 169 39.97 9.82 18.55
N ALA A 170 40.02 8.48 18.63
CA ALA A 170 38.81 7.67 18.73
C ALA A 170 38.07 7.98 20.04
N ARG A 171 38.80 8.22 21.13
CA ARG A 171 38.24 8.75 22.37
C ARG A 171 37.56 10.12 22.20
N GLY A 172 38.18 11.05 21.46
CA GLY A 172 37.61 12.38 21.25
C GLY A 172 36.31 12.33 20.45
N ALA A 173 36.25 11.47 19.43
CA ALA A 173 35.02 11.22 18.68
C ALA A 173 33.91 10.63 19.57
N TYR A 174 34.25 9.65 20.42
CA TYR A 174 33.32 9.07 21.38
C TYR A 174 32.77 10.10 22.38
N GLU A 175 33.63 10.96 22.94
CA GLU A 175 33.23 12.02 23.87
C GLU A 175 32.29 13.05 23.20
N ILE A 176 32.54 13.42 21.93
CA ILE A 176 31.64 14.31 21.18
C ILE A 176 30.27 13.66 20.97
N LEU A 177 30.23 12.40 20.52
CA LEU A 177 28.98 11.69 20.23
C LEU A 177 28.14 11.49 21.49
N THR A 178 28.75 11.03 22.58
CA THR A 178 28.05 10.76 23.85
C THR A 178 27.53 12.01 24.56
N ASN A 179 27.97 13.21 24.16
CA ASN A 179 27.34 14.44 24.62
C ASN A 179 25.96 14.69 23.98
N ALA A 180 25.64 14.04 22.86
CA ALA A 180 24.34 14.13 22.22
C ALA A 180 23.33 13.18 22.90
N TYR A 181 22.10 13.67 23.14
CA TYR A 181 21.06 12.96 23.88
C TYR A 181 20.80 11.51 23.41
N PRO A 182 20.68 11.21 22.10
CA PRO A 182 20.41 9.85 21.63
C PRO A 182 21.55 8.84 21.88
N PHE A 183 22.78 9.32 22.06
CA PHE A 183 24.00 8.50 22.14
C PHE A 183 24.68 8.55 23.52
N ARG A 184 24.06 9.20 24.51
CA ARG A 184 24.62 9.36 25.86
C ARG A 184 24.92 8.04 26.58
N ASP A 185 24.17 7.00 26.24
CA ASP A 185 24.26 5.66 26.83
C ASP A 185 25.00 4.68 25.88
N LEU A 186 25.66 5.18 24.82
CA LEU A 186 26.41 4.35 23.87
C LEU A 186 27.61 3.68 24.55
N GLU A 187 27.63 2.35 24.55
CA GLU A 187 28.73 1.59 25.11
C GLU A 187 30.03 1.77 24.31
N GLN A 188 31.14 1.87 25.03
CA GLN A 188 32.45 2.09 24.41
C GLN A 188 32.87 0.91 23.52
N GLU A 189 32.51 -0.32 23.87
CA GLU A 189 32.84 -1.50 23.05
C GLU A 189 32.02 -1.53 21.76
N THR A 190 30.74 -1.17 21.80
CA THR A 190 29.90 -1.01 20.60
C THR A 190 30.46 0.09 19.69
N PHE A 191 30.88 1.23 20.24
CA PHE A 191 31.55 2.27 19.47
C PHE A 191 32.82 1.74 18.78
N LYS A 192 33.69 1.04 19.52
CA LYS A 192 34.91 0.44 18.94
C LYS A 192 34.58 -0.56 17.83
N ALA A 193 33.55 -1.37 17.99
CA ALA A 193 33.11 -2.31 16.95
C ALA A 193 32.70 -1.56 15.67
N VAL A 194 31.92 -0.48 15.79
CA VAL A 194 31.56 0.39 14.64
C VAL A 194 32.82 0.96 13.96
N ILE A 195 33.79 1.47 14.73
CA ILE A 195 35.03 2.00 14.16
C ILE A 195 35.83 0.91 13.41
N ARG A 196 35.92 -0.28 13.99
CA ARG A 196 36.60 -1.42 13.35
C ARG A 196 35.92 -1.80 12.05
N GLU A 197 34.58 -1.76 12.00
CA GLU A 197 33.85 -1.99 10.75
C GLU A 197 34.07 -0.88 9.71
N LEU A 198 34.11 0.38 10.11
CA LEU A 198 34.43 1.45 9.17
C LEU A 198 35.86 1.31 8.61
N ASN A 199 36.81 0.85 9.44
CA ASN A 199 38.16 0.56 9.01
C ASN A 199 38.24 -0.67 8.09
N SER A 200 37.51 -1.76 8.40
CA SER A 200 37.44 -2.98 7.58
C SER A 200 36.87 -2.68 6.19
N ASN A 201 35.89 -1.78 6.11
CA ASN A 201 35.25 -1.31 4.88
C ASN A 201 36.07 -0.23 4.14
N TYR A 202 37.28 0.08 4.60
CA TYR A 202 38.16 1.12 4.03
C TYR A 202 37.55 2.51 4.00
N ILE A 203 36.63 2.84 4.92
CA ILE A 203 35.93 4.14 4.98
C ILE A 203 36.72 5.16 5.78
N LEU A 204 37.43 4.72 6.82
CA LEU A 204 38.42 5.50 7.56
C LEU A 204 39.61 4.60 7.87
N TRP A 205 40.70 5.18 8.35
CA TRP A 205 41.83 4.43 8.88
C TRP A 205 41.88 4.54 10.41
N LEU A 206 42.02 3.40 11.08
CA LEU A 206 42.16 3.29 12.54
C LEU A 206 43.59 2.89 12.90
N ASP A 207 44.24 3.73 13.72
CA ASP A 207 45.44 3.39 14.49
C ASP A 207 45.04 3.06 15.94
N GLU A 208 44.94 1.78 16.27
CA GLU A 208 44.57 1.36 17.63
C GLU A 208 45.65 1.72 18.66
N GLU A 209 46.94 1.73 18.29
CA GLU A 209 48.03 2.05 19.21
C GLU A 209 48.08 3.55 19.52
N ALA A 210 47.84 4.40 18.51
CA ALA A 210 47.85 5.84 18.65
C ALA A 210 46.49 6.45 19.04
N ASP A 211 45.43 5.65 19.20
CA ASP A 211 44.04 6.09 19.42
C ASP A 211 43.60 7.12 18.37
N ARG A 212 43.86 6.85 17.08
CA ARG A 212 43.72 7.86 16.03
C ARG A 212 42.89 7.38 14.83
N LEU A 213 41.99 8.24 14.39
CA LEU A 213 41.14 8.07 13.21
C LEU A 213 41.55 9.08 12.13
N GLU A 214 41.77 8.59 10.92
CA GLU A 214 42.19 9.41 9.78
C GLU A 214 41.37 9.11 8.52
N LYS A 215 41.47 10.03 7.55
CA LYS A 215 40.91 9.83 6.21
C LYS A 215 41.58 8.65 5.51
N SER A 216 40.76 7.76 4.97
CA SER A 216 41.15 6.78 3.96
C SER A 216 40.84 7.31 2.55
N SER A 217 41.13 6.51 1.52
CA SER A 217 40.68 6.78 0.15
C SER A 217 39.15 6.70 -0.03
N GLY A 218 38.44 5.99 0.86
CA GLY A 218 37.00 5.80 0.82
C GLY A 218 36.20 6.91 1.49
N THR A 219 36.78 7.62 2.45
CA THR A 219 36.09 8.59 3.33
C THR A 219 35.29 9.64 2.55
N TRP A 220 35.93 10.28 1.56
CA TRP A 220 35.27 11.33 0.76
C TRP A 220 34.06 10.79 0.00
N LYS A 221 34.20 9.64 -0.65
CA LYS A 221 33.13 9.04 -1.45
C LYS A 221 31.97 8.58 -0.58
N TYR A 222 32.27 8.03 0.59
CA TYR A 222 31.26 7.63 1.57
C TYR A 222 30.48 8.84 2.07
N TYR A 223 31.16 9.89 2.54
CA TYR A 223 30.53 11.06 3.14
C TYR A 223 29.54 11.75 2.20
N TYR A 224 29.94 12.02 0.95
CA TYR A 224 29.07 12.67 -0.03
C TYR A 224 27.93 11.78 -0.55
N ARG A 225 28.01 10.46 -0.35
CA ARG A 225 26.90 9.54 -0.66
C ARG A 225 25.90 9.42 0.50
N ASN A 226 26.36 9.65 1.73
CA ASN A 226 25.58 9.50 2.95
C ASN A 226 25.39 10.86 3.66
N LEU A 227 25.07 11.93 2.91
CA LEU A 227 24.82 13.26 3.49
C LEU A 227 23.50 13.33 4.29
N SER A 228 22.59 12.41 4.02
CA SER A 228 21.28 12.30 4.64
C SER A 228 21.11 10.92 5.23
N MET A 229 20.46 10.82 6.40
CA MET A 229 20.04 9.56 7.01
C MET A 229 18.66 9.09 6.49
N ILE A 230 17.96 9.95 5.73
CA ILE A 230 16.72 9.57 5.05
C ILE A 230 17.09 8.51 3.99
N PRO A 231 16.51 7.30 4.05
CA PRO A 231 16.78 6.26 3.07
C PRO A 231 16.32 6.72 1.68
N ASP A 232 17.01 6.26 0.64
CA ASP A 232 16.53 6.46 -0.73
C ASP A 232 15.35 5.48 -0.95
N GLU A 233 14.17 5.98 -1.33
CA GLU A 233 13.04 5.14 -1.77
C GLU A 233 13.29 4.71 -3.22
N GLU A 234 13.55 3.42 -3.47
CA GLU A 234 13.46 2.85 -4.82
C GLU A 234 12.01 2.43 -5.11
N THR A 235 11.60 2.51 -6.38
CA THR A 235 10.22 2.22 -6.77
C THR A 235 10.16 1.24 -7.92
N TYR A 236 9.29 0.24 -7.83
CA TYR A 236 9.00 -0.70 -8.90
C TYR A 236 7.91 -0.16 -9.81
N GLU A 237 8.07 -0.29 -11.12
CA GLU A 237 7.04 0.05 -12.08
C GLU A 237 5.97 -1.06 -12.18
N VAL A 238 4.70 -0.68 -12.08
CA VAL A 238 3.57 -1.62 -12.11
C VAL A 238 2.93 -1.62 -13.50
N PHE A 239 2.80 -2.79 -14.11
CA PHE A 239 2.20 -2.97 -15.43
C PHE A 239 1.04 -3.96 -15.42
N ASP A 240 -0.07 -3.60 -16.04
CA ASP A 240 -1.16 -4.54 -16.32
C ASP A 240 -0.74 -5.51 -17.42
N ILE A 241 -0.82 -6.82 -17.15
CA ILE A 241 -0.46 -7.88 -18.11
C ILE A 241 -1.34 -7.85 -19.35
N ALA A 242 -2.62 -7.49 -19.20
CA ALA A 242 -3.57 -7.52 -20.31
C ALA A 242 -3.31 -6.37 -21.29
N SER A 243 -3.26 -5.14 -20.79
CA SER A 243 -3.07 -3.95 -21.63
C SER A 243 -1.60 -3.66 -21.96
N GLY A 244 -0.66 -4.06 -21.10
CA GLY A 244 0.75 -3.65 -21.13
C GLY A 244 0.97 -2.19 -20.68
N THR A 245 -0.03 -1.57 -20.07
CA THR A 245 0.00 -0.17 -19.64
C THR A 245 0.57 -0.04 -18.24
N GLN A 246 1.33 1.02 -17.99
CA GLN A 246 1.82 1.34 -16.65
C GLN A 246 0.65 1.82 -15.77
N VAL A 247 0.35 1.01 -14.75
CA VAL A 247 -0.69 1.27 -13.74
C VAL A 247 -0.18 2.25 -12.68
N GLY A 248 1.10 2.19 -12.34
CA GLY A 248 1.68 3.06 -11.33
C GLY A 248 3.08 2.62 -10.92
N THR A 249 3.45 2.97 -9.68
CA THR A 249 4.70 2.58 -9.06
C THR A 249 4.43 2.10 -7.64
N LEU A 250 5.18 1.10 -7.19
CA LEU A 250 5.17 0.62 -5.81
C LEU A 250 6.49 0.92 -5.14
N ASP A 251 6.47 1.14 -3.82
CA ASP A 251 7.68 1.30 -3.03
C ASP A 251 8.43 -0.04 -2.92
N GLU A 252 9.76 -0.03 -2.96
CA GLU A 252 10.58 -1.23 -2.80
C GLU A 252 10.28 -1.98 -1.50
N ARG A 253 10.01 -1.28 -0.38
CA ARG A 253 9.63 -1.93 0.89
C ARG A 253 8.32 -2.68 0.74
N PHE A 254 7.38 -2.20 -0.08
CA PHE A 254 6.15 -2.95 -0.35
C PHE A 254 6.47 -4.24 -1.11
N VAL A 255 7.27 -4.12 -2.17
CA VAL A 255 7.59 -5.28 -3.01
C VAL A 255 8.31 -6.35 -2.20
N VAL A 256 9.28 -5.97 -1.37
CA VAL A 256 10.05 -6.93 -0.57
C VAL A 256 9.25 -7.54 0.58
N ASN A 257 8.38 -6.78 1.25
CA ASN A 257 7.66 -7.30 2.42
C ASN A 257 6.33 -7.99 2.08
N PHE A 258 5.70 -7.68 0.96
CA PHE A 258 4.31 -8.06 0.69
C PHE A 258 4.05 -8.56 -0.73
N ALA A 259 4.92 -8.23 -1.71
CA ALA A 259 4.66 -8.66 -3.07
C ALA A 259 5.07 -10.13 -3.24
N GLU A 260 4.08 -11.00 -3.21
CA GLU A 260 4.18 -12.37 -3.70
C GLU A 260 3.20 -12.58 -4.86
N PRO A 261 3.48 -13.47 -5.83
CA PRO A 261 2.50 -13.87 -6.82
C PRO A 261 1.21 -14.36 -6.16
N GLY A 262 0.11 -13.65 -6.42
CA GLY A 262 -1.21 -13.88 -5.81
C GLY A 262 -1.62 -12.81 -4.79
N ALA A 263 -0.68 -12.04 -4.24
CA ALA A 263 -0.98 -10.94 -3.32
C ALA A 263 -1.79 -9.85 -4.01
N SER A 264 -2.71 -9.22 -3.26
CA SER A 264 -3.56 -8.16 -3.78
C SER A 264 -3.23 -6.82 -3.12
N PHE A 265 -3.29 -5.74 -3.90
CA PHE A 265 -3.05 -4.39 -3.42
C PHE A 265 -3.88 -3.39 -4.21
N ILE A 266 -3.98 -2.16 -3.72
CA ILE A 266 -4.78 -1.13 -4.38
C ILE A 266 -3.88 -0.05 -4.96
N GLN A 267 -4.07 0.27 -6.25
CA GLN A 267 -3.35 1.31 -6.96
C GLN A 267 -4.32 2.09 -7.85
N ARG A 268 -4.29 3.43 -7.75
CA ARG A 268 -5.17 4.36 -8.49
C ARG A 268 -6.68 4.15 -8.32
N GLY A 269 -7.14 3.47 -7.28
CA GLY A 269 -8.57 3.21 -7.12
C GLY A 269 -8.98 1.79 -7.47
N ASP A 270 -8.10 1.03 -8.11
CA ASP A 270 -8.38 -0.32 -8.61
C ASP A 270 -7.60 -1.35 -7.78
N MET A 271 -8.23 -2.49 -7.52
CA MET A 271 -7.59 -3.62 -6.86
C MET A 271 -6.86 -4.48 -7.89
N TRP A 272 -5.58 -4.74 -7.63
CA TRP A 272 -4.68 -5.47 -8.52
C TRP A 272 -4.13 -6.68 -7.80
N ARG A 273 -4.11 -7.82 -8.49
CA ARG A 273 -3.42 -9.02 -8.07
C ARG A 273 -2.07 -9.11 -8.75
N ILE A 274 -1.03 -9.27 -7.95
CA ILE A 274 0.34 -9.50 -8.43
C ILE A 274 0.38 -10.87 -9.09
N SER A 275 0.85 -10.89 -10.33
CA SER A 275 0.99 -12.12 -11.11
C SER A 275 2.45 -12.55 -11.17
N GLU A 276 3.36 -11.60 -11.39
CA GLU A 276 4.79 -11.84 -11.47
C GLU A 276 5.56 -10.60 -10.99
N ILE A 277 6.75 -10.82 -10.45
CA ILE A 277 7.68 -9.77 -10.01
C ILE A 277 9.00 -10.04 -10.71
N ASP A 278 9.42 -9.09 -11.55
CA ASP A 278 10.71 -9.09 -12.21
C ASP A 278 11.65 -8.17 -11.42
N GLU A 279 12.42 -8.78 -10.50
CA GLU A 279 13.39 -8.08 -9.65
C GLU A 279 14.52 -7.43 -10.47
N ASP A 280 14.92 -8.03 -11.59
CA ASP A 280 16.02 -7.50 -12.41
C ASP A 280 15.62 -6.23 -13.17
N LYS A 281 14.33 -6.09 -13.51
CA LYS A 281 13.79 -4.92 -14.22
C LYS A 281 13.03 -3.95 -13.32
N GLU A 282 13.02 -4.15 -12.00
CA GLU A 282 12.25 -3.35 -11.04
C GLU A 282 10.78 -3.24 -11.48
N ARG A 283 10.19 -4.36 -11.91
CA ARG A 283 8.87 -4.37 -12.55
C ARG A 283 7.93 -5.38 -11.89
N VAL A 284 6.72 -4.94 -11.59
CA VAL A 284 5.64 -5.81 -11.09
C VAL A 284 4.57 -5.93 -12.16
N GLU A 285 4.25 -7.17 -12.55
CA GLU A 285 3.17 -7.48 -13.48
C GLU A 285 1.90 -7.88 -12.72
N VAL A 286 0.79 -7.22 -13.05
CA VAL A 286 -0.47 -7.33 -12.32
C VAL A 286 -1.66 -7.63 -13.21
N SER A 287 -2.71 -8.15 -12.59
CA SER A 287 -4.02 -8.34 -13.20
C SER A 287 -5.10 -7.71 -12.31
N PRO A 288 -6.14 -7.07 -12.87
CA PRO A 288 -7.20 -6.47 -12.06
C PRO A 288 -8.07 -7.54 -11.38
N ILE A 289 -8.56 -7.25 -10.18
CA ILE A 289 -9.52 -8.08 -9.44
C ILE A 289 -10.95 -7.61 -9.76
N GLU A 290 -11.76 -8.52 -10.33
CA GLU A 290 -13.11 -8.20 -10.85
C GLU A 290 -14.18 -8.08 -9.75
N ASP A 291 -13.99 -8.73 -8.60
CA ASP A 291 -14.89 -8.65 -7.44
C ASP A 291 -14.08 -8.43 -6.15
N PRO A 292 -13.84 -7.17 -5.77
CA PRO A 292 -13.09 -6.84 -4.56
C PRO A 292 -13.83 -7.23 -3.26
N SER A 293 -15.12 -7.56 -3.32
CA SER A 293 -15.93 -7.79 -2.11
C SER A 293 -15.53 -9.03 -1.32
N GLY A 294 -14.83 -9.97 -1.96
CA GLY A 294 -14.31 -11.20 -1.33
C GLY A 294 -12.81 -11.21 -1.07
N GLU A 295 -12.09 -10.14 -1.42
CA GLU A 295 -10.62 -10.10 -1.36
C GLU A 295 -10.15 -8.88 -0.58
N VAL A 296 -9.44 -9.11 0.50
CA VAL A 296 -8.87 -8.05 1.34
C VAL A 296 -7.48 -7.73 0.79
N PRO A 297 -7.15 -6.44 0.55
CA PRO A 297 -5.83 -6.08 0.08
C PRO A 297 -4.79 -6.44 1.15
N SER A 298 -3.72 -7.11 0.74
CA SER A 298 -2.61 -7.49 1.63
C SER A 298 -1.81 -6.28 2.13
N TRP A 299 -2.02 -5.09 1.54
CA TRP A 299 -1.37 -3.85 1.96
C TRP A 299 -2.09 -2.59 1.48
N THR A 300 -2.17 -1.58 2.34
CA THR A 300 -2.77 -0.26 2.10
C THR A 300 -1.79 0.87 2.43
N GLY A 301 -0.59 0.86 1.87
CA GLY A 301 0.37 1.94 2.10
C GLY A 301 1.21 1.80 3.38
N GLN A 302 2.19 2.70 3.55
CA GLN A 302 2.72 3.01 4.89
C GLN A 302 1.60 3.73 5.66
N GLU A 303 0.77 2.99 6.38
CA GLU A 303 -0.21 3.60 7.25
C GLU A 303 0.49 4.27 8.44
N ILE A 304 0.05 5.48 8.79
CA ILE A 304 0.48 6.15 10.01
C ILE A 304 0.00 5.29 11.20
N PRO A 305 0.87 4.89 12.13
CA PRO A 305 0.49 4.01 13.22
C PRO A 305 -0.46 4.71 14.18
N VAL A 306 -1.48 3.98 14.62
CA VAL A 306 -2.36 4.44 15.69
C VAL A 306 -1.69 4.11 17.03
N PRO A 307 -1.48 5.10 17.92
CA PRO A 307 -0.84 4.89 19.21
C PRO A 307 -1.68 4.00 20.14
N TYR A 308 -1.01 3.27 21.02
CA TYR A 308 -1.65 2.43 22.04
C TYR A 308 -2.68 3.22 22.87
N ASP A 309 -2.32 4.41 23.34
CA ASP A 309 -3.21 5.19 24.22
C ASP A 309 -4.48 5.68 23.49
N VAL A 310 -4.42 5.89 22.17
CA VAL A 310 -5.60 6.21 21.35
C VAL A 310 -6.48 4.97 21.22
N ALA A 311 -5.88 3.81 20.93
CA ALA A 311 -6.62 2.57 20.79
C ALA A 311 -7.32 2.16 22.11
N GLN A 312 -6.64 2.34 23.26
CA GLN A 312 -7.22 2.11 24.59
C GLN A 312 -8.44 3.00 24.82
N GLU A 313 -8.36 4.29 24.50
CA GLU A 313 -9.49 5.20 24.67
C GLU A 313 -10.70 4.83 23.79
N VAL A 314 -10.46 4.31 22.57
CA VAL A 314 -11.53 3.73 21.75
C VAL A 314 -12.13 2.48 22.42
N GLY A 315 -11.32 1.67 23.08
CA GLY A 315 -11.77 0.55 23.92
C GLY A 315 -12.65 1.00 25.09
N GLU A 316 -12.27 2.06 25.79
CA GLU A 316 -13.05 2.67 26.88
C GLU A 316 -14.38 3.23 26.36
N LEU A 317 -14.36 3.90 25.20
CA LEU A 317 -15.56 4.42 24.53
C LEU A 317 -16.52 3.27 24.22
N ARG A 318 -16.01 2.17 23.64
CA ARG A 318 -16.77 0.95 23.36
C ARG A 318 -17.42 0.40 24.63
N GLY A 319 -16.66 0.26 25.72
CA GLY A 319 -17.18 -0.21 27.01
C GLY A 319 -18.28 0.69 27.56
N GLY A 320 -18.05 2.00 27.62
CA GLY A 320 -19.04 2.96 28.12
C GLY A 320 -20.31 3.06 27.26
N ALA A 321 -20.23 2.77 25.97
CA ALA A 321 -21.41 2.64 25.11
C ALA A 321 -22.15 1.32 25.34
N ALA A 322 -21.41 0.22 25.47
CA ALA A 322 -21.97 -1.12 25.74
C ALA A 322 -22.80 -1.14 27.01
N ASP A 323 -22.27 -0.60 28.11
CA ASP A 323 -22.97 -0.53 29.40
C ASP A 323 -24.33 0.18 29.27
N GLN A 324 -24.42 1.24 28.45
CA GLN A 324 -25.66 1.96 28.23
C GLN A 324 -26.65 1.15 27.39
N PHE A 325 -26.17 0.50 26.31
CA PHE A 325 -27.01 -0.38 25.49
C PHE A 325 -27.57 -1.57 26.28
N GLU A 326 -26.75 -2.18 27.15
CA GLU A 326 -27.18 -3.28 28.03
C GLU A 326 -28.28 -2.86 29.02
N THR A 327 -28.30 -1.58 29.44
CA THR A 327 -29.38 -1.02 30.26
C THR A 327 -30.63 -0.61 29.46
N GLY A 328 -30.63 -0.82 28.14
CA GLY A 328 -31.74 -0.50 27.23
C GLY A 328 -31.81 0.96 26.80
N ALA A 329 -30.70 1.70 26.88
CA ALA A 329 -30.64 3.07 26.36
C ALA A 329 -30.71 3.07 24.82
N PRO A 330 -31.53 3.95 24.20
CA PRO A 330 -31.54 4.09 22.74
C PRO A 330 -30.26 4.74 22.23
N THR A 331 -29.84 4.40 21.01
CA THR A 331 -28.61 4.89 20.35
C THR A 331 -28.46 6.42 20.37
N GLU A 332 -29.55 7.15 20.16
CA GLU A 332 -29.59 8.61 20.20
C GLU A 332 -29.25 9.18 21.59
N ALA A 333 -29.63 8.47 22.68
CA ALA A 333 -29.25 8.86 24.04
C ALA A 333 -27.78 8.57 24.33
N VAL A 334 -27.26 7.41 23.90
CA VAL A 334 -25.84 7.05 24.07
C VAL A 334 -24.95 8.01 23.28
N ALA A 335 -25.35 8.35 22.06
CA ALA A 335 -24.64 9.32 21.23
C ALA A 335 -24.69 10.74 21.82
N ALA A 336 -25.81 11.15 22.41
CA ALA A 336 -25.92 12.45 23.09
C ALA A 336 -24.99 12.54 24.29
N ASP A 337 -24.89 11.49 25.12
CA ASP A 337 -23.93 11.41 26.22
C ASP A 337 -22.48 11.53 25.74
N LEU A 338 -22.12 10.76 24.70
CA LEU A 338 -20.78 10.80 24.11
C LEU A 338 -20.47 12.16 23.46
N SER A 339 -21.44 12.83 22.84
CA SER A 339 -21.25 14.18 22.27
C SER A 339 -20.93 15.24 23.32
N GLY A 340 -21.27 15.00 24.59
CA GLY A 340 -20.85 15.85 25.71
C GLY A 340 -19.37 15.68 26.09
N ARG A 341 -18.74 14.56 25.69
CA ARG A 341 -17.35 14.20 26.01
C ARG A 341 -16.41 14.34 24.81
N TYR A 342 -16.91 14.11 23.61
CA TYR A 342 -16.14 14.10 22.37
C TYR A 342 -16.62 15.19 21.41
N PRO A 343 -15.72 15.87 20.68
CA PRO A 343 -16.06 17.02 19.86
C PRO A 343 -16.66 16.60 18.50
N ALA A 344 -17.88 16.07 18.50
CA ALA A 344 -18.61 15.72 17.28
C ALA A 344 -20.12 15.90 17.41
N ALA A 345 -20.80 15.98 16.27
CA ALA A 345 -22.26 16.03 16.22
C ALA A 345 -22.86 14.66 16.59
N THR A 346 -24.01 14.67 17.26
CA THR A 346 -24.68 13.46 17.76
C THR A 346 -24.94 12.44 16.65
N ASP A 347 -25.38 12.89 15.47
CA ASP A 347 -25.66 12.03 14.31
C ASP A 347 -24.41 11.31 13.76
N THR A 348 -23.24 11.93 13.91
CA THR A 348 -21.96 11.31 13.55
C THR A 348 -21.63 10.17 14.51
N ILE A 349 -21.85 10.39 15.81
CA ILE A 349 -21.60 9.38 16.85
C ILE A 349 -22.60 8.24 16.72
N GLU A 350 -23.89 8.51 16.51
CA GLU A 350 -24.92 7.47 16.31
C GLU A 350 -24.53 6.45 15.24
N ARG A 351 -24.04 6.93 14.09
CA ARG A 351 -23.59 6.05 13.00
C ARG A 351 -22.38 5.21 13.40
N ALA A 352 -21.46 5.77 14.18
CA ALA A 352 -20.29 5.04 14.66
C ALA A 352 -20.65 3.95 15.69
N LEU A 353 -21.75 4.10 16.41
CA LEU A 353 -22.22 3.13 17.42
C LEU A 353 -22.94 1.91 16.82
N GLU A 354 -23.31 1.93 15.54
CA GLU A 354 -24.14 0.88 14.93
C GLU A 354 -23.55 -0.53 15.07
N ARG A 355 -22.22 -0.69 14.91
CA ARG A 355 -21.57 -2.00 15.12
C ARG A 355 -21.53 -2.43 16.58
N ILE A 356 -21.42 -1.47 17.50
CA ILE A 356 -21.41 -1.74 18.95
C ILE A 356 -22.79 -2.22 19.37
N GLU A 357 -23.84 -1.49 18.98
CA GLU A 357 -25.24 -1.85 19.25
C GLU A 357 -25.57 -3.25 18.71
N ARG A 358 -25.25 -3.53 17.44
CA ARG A 358 -25.47 -4.85 16.83
C ARG A 358 -24.78 -5.98 17.59
N GLN A 359 -23.57 -5.74 18.12
CA GLN A 359 -22.86 -6.75 18.89
C GLN A 359 -23.52 -6.99 20.26
N VAL A 360 -23.89 -5.92 20.97
CA VAL A 360 -24.61 -6.02 22.25
C VAL A 360 -25.95 -6.75 22.06
N ASP A 361 -26.70 -6.43 21.00
CA ASP A 361 -27.96 -7.09 20.66
C ASP A 361 -27.81 -8.59 20.36
N SER A 362 -26.64 -9.00 19.85
CA SER A 362 -26.33 -10.41 19.63
C SER A 362 -26.05 -11.19 20.92
N GLY A 363 -25.84 -10.49 22.04
CA GLY A 363 -25.44 -11.07 23.32
C GLY A 363 -23.98 -11.53 23.38
N ALA A 364 -23.18 -11.23 22.35
CA ALA A 364 -21.75 -11.49 22.36
C ALA A 364 -21.02 -10.41 23.18
N PRO A 365 -19.96 -10.76 23.93
CA PRO A 365 -19.14 -9.78 24.63
C PRO A 365 -18.50 -8.81 23.64
N LEU A 366 -18.29 -7.56 24.08
CA LEU A 366 -17.62 -6.52 23.29
C LEU A 366 -16.13 -6.44 23.65
N PRO A 367 -15.21 -6.30 22.68
CA PRO A 367 -13.80 -6.03 23.00
C PRO A 367 -13.63 -4.57 23.44
N THR A 368 -12.96 -4.35 24.56
CA THR A 368 -12.73 -3.04 25.19
C THR A 368 -11.24 -2.83 25.49
N ASP A 369 -10.90 -1.80 26.26
CA ASP A 369 -9.57 -1.60 26.86
C ASP A 369 -9.21 -2.71 27.86
N SER A 370 -10.22 -3.27 28.53
CA SER A 370 -10.06 -4.28 29.58
C SER A 370 -10.52 -5.70 29.20
N ARG A 371 -10.97 -5.92 27.97
CA ARG A 371 -11.45 -7.24 27.48
C ARG A 371 -10.97 -7.54 26.07
N LEU A 372 -10.30 -8.67 25.92
CA LEU A 372 -9.82 -9.22 24.65
C LEU A 372 -10.76 -10.34 24.20
N LEU A 373 -10.96 -10.45 22.90
CA LEU A 373 -11.77 -11.53 22.31
C LEU A 373 -10.97 -12.29 21.26
N ILE A 374 -10.98 -13.62 21.33
CA ILE A 374 -10.47 -14.47 20.25
C ILE A 374 -11.66 -15.08 19.52
N GLU A 375 -11.79 -14.74 18.25
CA GLU A 375 -12.82 -15.20 17.34
C GLU A 375 -12.23 -16.19 16.33
N SER A 376 -12.99 -17.20 15.90
CA SER A 376 -12.52 -18.13 14.87
C SER A 376 -13.59 -18.40 13.82
N GLN A 377 -13.20 -18.34 12.54
CA GLN A 377 -14.07 -18.74 11.43
C GLN A 377 -13.23 -19.18 10.23
N GLY A 378 -13.53 -20.35 9.68
CA GLY A 378 -13.09 -20.72 8.32
C GLY A 378 -11.58 -20.92 8.11
N GLY A 379 -10.81 -21.22 9.16
CA GLY A 379 -9.34 -21.30 9.07
C GLY A 379 -8.62 -19.99 9.44
N THR A 380 -9.38 -18.97 9.83
CA THR A 380 -8.84 -17.70 10.32
C THR A 380 -9.19 -17.54 11.81
N VAL A 381 -8.24 -17.00 12.59
CA VAL A 381 -8.43 -16.60 13.99
C VAL A 381 -8.21 -15.09 14.10
N VAL A 382 -9.11 -14.38 14.78
CA VAL A 382 -8.92 -12.96 15.09
C VAL A 382 -8.86 -12.72 16.57
N LEU A 383 -7.79 -12.05 16.99
CA LEU A 383 -7.66 -11.48 18.32
C LEU A 383 -8.07 -10.01 18.25
N ASN A 384 -9.19 -9.65 18.85
CA ASN A 384 -9.56 -8.26 19.08
C ASN A 384 -8.83 -7.76 20.32
N VAL A 385 -7.98 -6.76 20.13
CA VAL A 385 -7.16 -6.15 21.17
C VAL A 385 -6.92 -4.69 20.81
N CYS A 386 -7.25 -3.78 21.74
CA CYS A 386 -7.05 -2.35 21.58
C CYS A 386 -5.58 -1.95 21.82
N GLY A 387 -4.64 -2.59 21.14
CA GLY A 387 -3.20 -2.45 21.37
C GLY A 387 -2.50 -1.39 20.51
N GLY A 388 -3.23 -0.70 19.63
CA GLY A 388 -2.62 0.18 18.63
C GLY A 388 -1.88 -0.61 17.55
N LEU A 389 -1.38 0.09 16.52
CA LEU A 389 -0.85 -0.61 15.34
C LEU A 389 0.44 -1.38 15.66
N LYS A 390 1.45 -0.72 16.25
CA LYS A 390 2.74 -1.36 16.59
C LYS A 390 2.61 -2.44 17.68
N GLY A 391 1.74 -2.20 18.66
CA GLY A 391 1.47 -3.19 19.73
C GLY A 391 0.83 -4.46 19.17
N ASN A 392 -0.18 -4.30 18.31
CA ASN A 392 -0.82 -5.43 17.64
C ASN A 392 0.13 -6.13 16.65
N GLU A 393 0.97 -5.38 15.92
CA GLU A 393 1.98 -5.94 15.01
C GLU A 393 2.95 -6.86 15.78
N THR A 394 3.35 -6.41 16.97
CA THR A 394 4.25 -7.14 17.85
C THR A 394 3.60 -8.42 18.40
N ILE A 395 2.37 -8.32 18.90
CA ILE A 395 1.61 -9.48 19.39
C ILE A 395 1.34 -10.46 18.23
N GLY A 396 0.97 -9.96 17.06
CA GLY A 396 0.69 -10.75 15.87
C GLY A 396 1.90 -11.53 15.38
N ARG A 397 3.07 -10.90 15.29
CA ARG A 397 4.32 -11.58 14.92
C ARG A 397 4.72 -12.64 15.93
N LEU A 398 4.58 -12.36 17.23
CA LEU A 398 4.81 -13.33 18.29
C LEU A 398 3.90 -14.57 18.13
N LEU A 399 2.60 -14.33 17.92
CA LEU A 399 1.62 -15.40 17.71
C LEU A 399 1.93 -16.21 16.44
N ALA A 400 2.18 -15.54 15.31
CA ALA A 400 2.50 -16.19 14.05
C ALA A 400 3.76 -17.06 14.16
N ALA A 401 4.81 -16.56 14.83
CA ALA A 401 6.05 -17.29 15.05
C ALA A 401 5.83 -18.55 15.91
N LEU A 402 5.14 -18.42 17.05
CA LEU A 402 4.96 -19.53 17.99
C LEU A 402 3.98 -20.59 17.46
N LEU A 403 2.87 -20.17 16.85
CA LEU A 403 1.91 -21.09 16.21
C LEU A 403 2.51 -21.76 14.97
N GLY A 404 3.33 -21.03 14.22
CA GLY A 404 4.04 -21.58 13.07
C GLY A 404 5.06 -22.65 13.48
N GLN A 405 5.80 -22.42 14.57
CA GLN A 405 6.71 -23.42 15.13
C GLN A 405 5.99 -24.69 15.62
N GLN A 406 4.83 -24.55 16.25
CA GLN A 406 4.04 -25.70 16.73
C GLN A 406 3.57 -26.60 15.58
N THR A 407 3.28 -26.02 14.41
CA THR A 407 2.69 -26.73 13.27
C THR A 407 3.68 -27.03 12.14
N GLY A 408 4.88 -26.43 12.18
CA GLY A 408 5.86 -26.48 11.09
C GLY A 408 5.36 -25.83 9.80
N SER A 409 4.43 -24.88 9.90
CA SER A 409 3.78 -24.20 8.77
C SER A 409 3.79 -22.69 8.98
N SER A 410 3.78 -21.91 7.90
CA SER A 410 3.61 -20.46 8.00
C SER A 410 2.19 -20.09 8.45
N VAL A 411 2.08 -19.00 9.19
CA VAL A 411 0.82 -18.39 9.61
C VAL A 411 0.73 -17.04 8.92
N GLY A 412 -0.35 -16.80 8.16
CA GLY A 412 -0.60 -15.49 7.56
C GLY A 412 -0.97 -14.49 8.66
N LEU A 413 -0.55 -13.24 8.52
CA LEU A 413 -0.74 -12.19 9.53
C LEU A 413 -1.24 -10.93 8.86
N GLU A 414 -2.39 -10.44 9.31
CA GLU A 414 -2.91 -9.10 9.02
C GLU A 414 -3.20 -8.37 10.32
N VAL A 415 -2.90 -7.07 10.38
CA VAL A 415 -2.98 -6.29 11.62
C VAL A 415 -3.62 -4.94 11.37
N ASP A 416 -4.55 -4.58 12.25
CA ASP A 416 -5.07 -3.22 12.39
C ASP A 416 -4.90 -2.75 13.86
N PRO A 417 -5.16 -1.47 14.20
CA PRO A 417 -4.99 -0.95 15.56
C PRO A 417 -5.82 -1.63 16.66
N TYR A 418 -6.85 -2.39 16.27
CA TYR A 418 -7.83 -3.02 17.14
C TYR A 418 -7.89 -4.55 16.99
N ARG A 419 -7.21 -5.13 15.99
CA ARG A 419 -7.31 -6.55 15.62
C ARG A 419 -6.00 -7.11 15.09
N VAL A 420 -5.77 -8.38 15.41
CA VAL A 420 -4.75 -9.24 14.82
C VAL A 420 -5.47 -10.42 14.16
N GLU A 421 -5.40 -10.51 12.84
CA GLU A 421 -5.97 -11.59 12.03
C GLU A 421 -4.87 -12.58 11.61
N LEU A 422 -5.12 -13.86 11.89
CA LEU A 422 -4.19 -14.95 11.66
C LEU A 422 -4.84 -15.97 10.72
N ASP A 423 -4.22 -16.21 9.57
CA ASP A 423 -4.58 -17.32 8.70
C ASP A 423 -3.80 -18.55 9.11
N VAL A 424 -4.50 -19.47 9.76
CA VAL A 424 -3.89 -20.59 10.46
C VAL A 424 -4.07 -21.91 9.71
N PRO A 425 -3.05 -22.79 9.71
CA PRO A 425 -3.16 -24.13 9.15
C PRO A 425 -4.28 -24.96 9.80
N ARG A 426 -4.74 -25.98 9.06
CA ARG A 426 -5.73 -26.93 9.57
C ARG A 426 -5.22 -27.61 10.85
N GLY A 427 -5.88 -27.35 11.97
CA GLY A 427 -5.55 -27.95 13.26
C GLY A 427 -5.41 -26.93 14.38
N ILE A 428 -5.01 -25.69 14.04
CA ILE A 428 -4.97 -24.59 15.00
C ILE A 428 -6.38 -24.08 15.30
N ARG A 429 -6.62 -23.82 16.58
CA ARG A 429 -7.87 -23.35 17.16
C ARG A 429 -7.63 -22.06 17.93
N ALA A 430 -8.73 -21.34 18.22
CA ALA A 430 -8.72 -20.19 19.11
C ALA A 430 -8.10 -20.49 20.49
N SER A 431 -8.25 -21.71 21.00
CA SER A 431 -7.63 -22.16 22.25
C SER A 431 -6.10 -22.16 22.21
N ASP A 432 -5.51 -22.41 21.05
CA ASP A 432 -4.05 -22.48 20.91
C ASP A 432 -3.46 -21.06 20.95
N VAL A 433 -4.15 -20.09 20.35
CA VAL A 433 -3.83 -18.65 20.49
C VAL A 433 -3.91 -18.22 21.95
N GLN A 434 -4.99 -18.60 22.65
CA GLN A 434 -5.13 -18.34 24.08
C GLN A 434 -4.00 -18.98 24.90
N GLU A 435 -3.60 -20.21 24.59
CA GLU A 435 -2.50 -20.89 25.26
C GLU A 435 -1.18 -20.15 25.06
N VAL A 436 -0.88 -19.70 23.83
CA VAL A 436 0.33 -18.91 23.55
C VAL A 436 0.34 -17.62 24.37
N LEU A 437 -0.76 -16.87 24.42
CA LEU A 437 -0.85 -15.62 25.19
C LEU A 437 -0.67 -15.86 26.70
N ASN A 438 -1.22 -16.96 27.24
CA ASN A 438 -1.13 -17.27 28.67
C ASN A 438 0.20 -17.89 29.09
N SER A 439 0.88 -18.61 28.20
CA SER A 439 2.12 -19.34 28.52
C SER A 439 3.39 -18.56 28.21
N THR A 440 3.33 -17.55 27.34
CA THR A 440 4.50 -16.75 26.97
C THR A 440 4.87 -15.79 28.09
N ALA A 441 6.03 -15.98 28.69
CA ALA A 441 6.52 -15.06 29.72
C ALA A 441 6.78 -13.67 29.09
N PRO A 442 6.27 -12.58 29.67
CA PRO A 442 6.41 -11.24 29.09
C PRO A 442 7.87 -10.83 28.83
N GLU A 443 8.81 -11.20 29.67
CA GLU A 443 10.25 -10.95 29.47
C GLU A 443 10.85 -11.63 28.24
N HIS A 444 10.22 -12.67 27.71
CA HIS A 444 10.70 -13.40 26.55
C HIS A 444 10.17 -12.86 25.21
N VAL A 445 9.26 -11.88 25.20
CA VAL A 445 8.69 -11.33 23.96
C VAL A 445 9.77 -10.81 23.02
N GLY A 446 10.68 -9.97 23.53
CA GLY A 446 11.79 -9.43 22.72
C GLY A 446 12.71 -10.52 22.15
N PRO A 447 13.29 -11.39 22.99
CA PRO A 447 14.14 -12.49 22.51
C PRO A 447 13.46 -13.46 21.54
N LEU A 448 12.16 -13.77 21.74
CA LEU A 448 11.41 -14.64 20.83
C LEU A 448 11.19 -13.97 19.46
N LEU A 449 10.91 -12.66 19.46
CA LEU A 449 10.76 -11.90 18.23
C LEU A 449 12.09 -11.79 17.48
N GLU A 450 13.19 -11.55 18.17
CA GLU A 450 14.53 -11.51 17.58
C GLU A 450 14.86 -12.82 16.86
N LEU A 451 14.61 -13.95 17.51
CA LEU A 451 14.76 -15.28 16.89
C LEU A 451 13.82 -15.50 15.70
N SER A 452 12.63 -14.90 15.71
CA SER A 452 11.66 -15.03 14.61
C SER A 452 11.96 -14.10 13.42
N LEU A 453 12.69 -13.02 13.66
CA LEU A 453 13.10 -12.08 12.62
C LEU A 453 14.26 -12.61 11.80
N ASP A 454 15.02 -13.58 12.32
CA ASP A 454 16.10 -14.21 11.59
C ASP A 454 15.60 -14.83 10.28
N GLY A 455 16.18 -14.39 9.17
CA GLY A 455 15.77 -14.79 7.82
C GLY A 455 14.48 -14.14 7.28
N SER A 456 13.84 -13.22 8.02
CA SER A 456 12.66 -12.48 7.53
C SER A 456 13.02 -11.48 6.42
N GLU A 457 12.10 -11.27 5.47
CA GLU A 457 12.30 -10.30 4.37
C GLU A 457 12.43 -8.86 4.89
N THR A 458 11.71 -8.51 5.96
CA THR A 458 11.83 -7.20 6.61
C THR A 458 13.23 -6.95 7.18
N LEU A 459 13.82 -7.94 7.85
CA LEU A 459 15.18 -7.82 8.39
C LEU A 459 16.20 -7.79 7.26
N LYS A 460 16.07 -8.65 6.23
CA LYS A 460 16.94 -8.64 5.04
C LYS A 460 16.99 -7.28 4.37
N PHE A 461 15.82 -6.69 4.18
CA PHE A 461 15.69 -5.36 3.58
C PHE A 461 16.36 -4.30 4.45
N THR A 462 16.04 -4.26 5.74
CA THR A 462 16.61 -3.28 6.66
C THR A 462 18.13 -3.43 6.76
N LEU A 463 18.63 -4.67 6.80
CA LEU A 463 20.05 -4.99 6.78
C LEU A 463 20.73 -4.48 5.51
N SER A 464 20.10 -4.58 4.34
CA SER A 464 20.69 -4.08 3.08
C SER A 464 20.85 -2.55 3.12
N GLN A 465 19.84 -1.85 3.65
CA GLN A 465 19.86 -0.40 3.82
C GLN A 465 20.93 0.05 4.83
N VAL A 466 20.98 -0.60 6.00
CA VAL A 466 21.99 -0.32 7.04
C VAL A 466 23.39 -0.66 6.54
N ALA A 467 23.59 -1.79 5.86
CA ALA A 467 24.87 -2.17 5.26
C ALA A 467 25.34 -1.16 4.19
N ALA A 468 24.43 -0.59 3.41
CA ALA A 468 24.73 0.50 2.49
C ALA A 468 25.14 1.79 3.24
N LYS A 469 24.43 2.14 4.32
CA LYS A 469 24.81 3.27 5.21
C LYS A 469 26.16 3.05 5.89
N PHE A 470 26.54 1.82 6.21
CA PHE A 470 27.87 1.46 6.72
C PHE A 470 28.92 1.30 5.63
N GLY A 471 28.56 1.43 4.34
CA GLY A 471 29.46 1.31 3.20
C GLY A 471 30.01 -0.10 2.93
N ALA A 472 29.45 -1.12 3.61
CA ALA A 472 29.75 -2.54 3.38
C ALA A 472 29.16 -3.05 2.06
N LEU A 473 28.07 -2.44 1.61
CA LEU A 473 27.47 -2.71 0.31
C LEU A 473 27.47 -1.45 -0.56
N LYS A 474 27.63 -1.63 -1.87
CA LYS A 474 27.19 -0.59 -2.82
C LYS A 474 25.67 -0.56 -2.73
N ARG A 475 25.06 0.63 -2.72
CA ARG A 475 23.60 0.80 -2.84
C ARG A 475 23.08 -0.21 -3.85
N TRP A 476 22.14 -1.05 -3.39
CA TRP A 476 21.44 -2.01 -4.22
C TRP A 476 20.98 -1.24 -5.46
N LYS A 477 21.36 -1.73 -6.62
CA LYS A 477 20.87 -1.27 -7.91
C LYS A 477 20.61 -2.57 -8.62
N GLY A 478 19.33 -2.91 -8.81
CA GLY A 478 18.92 -4.17 -9.42
C GLY A 478 19.87 -4.57 -10.55
N GLY A 479 20.47 -5.76 -10.41
CA GLY A 479 21.48 -6.26 -11.34
C GLY A 479 22.90 -6.31 -10.76
N ASP A 480 23.13 -7.19 -9.78
CA ASP A 480 24.28 -8.12 -9.78
C ASP A 480 24.24 -9.01 -8.52
N GLY A 481 23.55 -10.15 -8.61
CA GLY A 481 23.99 -11.45 -8.08
C GLY A 481 24.36 -11.66 -6.60
N VAL A 482 24.13 -10.71 -5.69
CA VAL A 482 24.35 -10.93 -4.26
C VAL A 482 23.05 -11.36 -3.61
N SER A 483 22.93 -12.65 -3.33
CA SER A 483 21.83 -13.19 -2.54
C SER A 483 21.81 -12.50 -1.16
N LEU A 484 20.69 -11.86 -0.80
CA LEU A 484 20.49 -11.24 0.51
C LEU A 484 20.74 -12.23 1.67
N ASN A 485 20.46 -13.51 1.46
CA ASN A 485 20.79 -14.58 2.41
C ASN A 485 22.31 -14.71 2.67
N ARG A 486 23.15 -14.48 1.65
CA ARG A 486 24.61 -14.49 1.83
C ARG A 486 25.11 -13.22 2.53
N VAL A 487 24.45 -12.09 2.31
CA VAL A 487 24.75 -10.83 3.00
C VAL A 487 24.45 -10.98 4.48
N MET A 488 23.26 -11.51 4.82
CA MET A 488 22.90 -11.82 6.20
C MET A 488 23.95 -12.69 6.89
N ALA A 489 24.28 -13.84 6.30
CA ALA A 489 25.26 -14.76 6.87
C ALA A 489 26.67 -14.16 6.99
N ALA A 490 27.00 -13.16 6.18
CA ALA A 490 28.30 -12.48 6.25
C ALA A 490 28.34 -11.36 7.32
N LEU A 491 27.18 -10.85 7.73
CA LEU A 491 27.05 -9.69 8.61
C LEU A 491 26.46 -10.02 9.99
N GLU A 492 26.02 -11.25 10.23
CA GLU A 492 25.36 -11.72 11.46
C GLU A 492 26.08 -11.28 12.75
N ASP A 493 27.41 -11.37 12.80
CA ASP A 493 28.22 -10.98 13.96
C ASP A 493 28.79 -9.55 13.88
N THR A 494 28.11 -8.64 13.18
CA THR A 494 28.59 -7.27 12.97
C THR A 494 27.64 -6.22 13.56
N PRO A 495 28.15 -5.04 13.95
CA PRO A 495 27.32 -3.88 14.33
C PRO A 495 26.27 -3.48 13.29
N ILE A 496 26.43 -3.89 12.03
CA ILE A 496 25.48 -3.64 10.95
C ILE A 496 24.21 -4.48 11.15
N TYR A 497 24.36 -5.74 11.58
CA TYR A 497 23.22 -6.61 11.89
C TYR A 497 22.51 -6.15 13.15
N ASP A 498 23.27 -5.84 14.21
CA ASP A 498 22.71 -5.30 15.46
C ASP A 498 21.87 -4.04 15.20
N GLU A 499 22.36 -3.14 14.35
CA GLU A 499 21.62 -1.93 13.97
C GLU A 499 20.38 -2.24 13.16
N ALA A 500 20.44 -3.19 12.23
CA ALA A 500 19.28 -3.59 11.43
C ALA A 500 18.17 -4.19 12.32
N VAL A 501 18.54 -5.04 13.28
CA VAL A 501 17.60 -5.58 14.27
C VAL A 501 17.02 -4.44 15.10
N ARG A 502 17.86 -3.56 15.65
CA ARG A 502 17.40 -2.38 16.42
C ARG A 502 16.42 -1.50 15.63
N GLU A 503 16.73 -1.22 14.36
CA GLU A 503 15.89 -0.39 13.49
C GLU A 503 14.51 -1.05 13.25
N VAL A 504 14.45 -2.36 12.98
CA VAL A 504 13.17 -3.09 12.86
C VAL A 504 12.37 -3.02 14.16
N PHE A 505 13.00 -3.26 15.31
CA PHE A 505 12.35 -3.20 16.61
C PHE A 505 11.80 -1.80 16.94
N HIS A 506 12.45 -0.75 16.46
CA HIS A 506 12.02 0.63 16.71
C HIS A 506 10.91 1.09 15.75
N GLU A 507 11.06 0.79 14.47
CA GLU A 507 10.16 1.27 13.42
C GLU A 507 8.86 0.49 13.37
N ALA A 508 8.93 -0.85 13.47
CA ALA A 508 7.79 -1.72 13.23
C ALA A 508 7.13 -2.24 14.51
N LEU A 509 7.85 -2.31 15.62
CA LEU A 509 7.43 -3.04 16.81
C LEU A 509 7.30 -2.14 18.05
N ASP A 510 6.51 -2.58 19.00
CA ASP A 510 6.38 -2.02 20.34
C ASP A 510 6.34 -3.17 21.37
N VAL A 511 7.54 -3.65 21.69
CA VAL A 511 7.75 -4.77 22.62
C VAL A 511 7.22 -4.44 24.01
N GLU A 512 7.45 -3.23 24.51
CA GLU A 512 7.04 -2.87 25.87
C GLU A 512 5.51 -2.82 26.01
N ARG A 513 4.77 -2.38 24.98
CA ARG A 513 3.30 -2.47 25.00
C ARG A 513 2.80 -3.90 24.88
N ALA A 514 3.38 -4.73 24.02
CA ALA A 514 3.03 -6.15 23.98
C ALA A 514 3.25 -6.84 25.34
N ARG A 515 4.36 -6.55 26.01
CA ARG A 515 4.65 -7.02 27.38
C ARG A 515 3.60 -6.56 28.38
N THR A 516 3.23 -5.28 28.31
CA THR A 516 2.20 -4.70 29.18
C THR A 516 0.86 -5.43 29.01
N VAL A 517 0.45 -5.71 27.78
CA VAL A 517 -0.78 -6.47 27.48
C VAL A 517 -0.72 -7.89 28.04
N LEU A 518 0.40 -8.61 27.85
CA LEU A 518 0.56 -9.97 28.39
C LEU A 518 0.56 -9.99 29.92
N VAL A 519 1.24 -9.04 30.58
CA VAL A 519 1.23 -8.92 32.05
C VAL A 519 -0.20 -8.67 32.56
N ALA A 520 -0.93 -7.75 31.92
CA ALA A 520 -2.29 -7.42 32.31
C ALA A 520 -3.24 -8.61 32.12
N LEU A 521 -3.10 -9.36 31.02
CA LEU A 521 -3.84 -10.59 30.78
C LEU A 521 -3.53 -11.67 31.82
N GLN A 522 -2.25 -11.98 32.05
CA GLN A 522 -1.83 -13.07 32.94
C GLN A 522 -2.08 -12.78 34.43
N SER A 523 -2.15 -11.51 34.81
CA SER A 523 -2.54 -11.09 36.16
C SER A 523 -4.06 -11.05 36.38
N GLY A 524 -4.87 -11.18 35.31
CA GLY A 524 -6.32 -11.04 35.36
C GLY A 524 -6.80 -9.60 35.46
N ALA A 525 -5.96 -8.61 35.12
CA ALA A 525 -6.37 -7.21 34.98
C ALA A 525 -7.13 -6.97 33.68
N ILE A 526 -6.91 -7.82 32.67
CA ILE A 526 -7.62 -7.85 31.40
C ILE A 526 -8.27 -9.22 31.22
N ASP A 527 -9.54 -9.23 30.83
CA ASP A 527 -10.28 -10.46 30.54
C ASP A 527 -10.00 -10.96 29.12
N LEU A 528 -10.05 -12.28 28.92
CA LEU A 528 -9.92 -12.91 27.59
C LEU A 528 -11.02 -13.94 27.37
N GLU A 529 -11.83 -13.73 26.34
CA GLU A 529 -12.95 -14.62 26.01
C GLU A 529 -12.81 -15.25 24.61
N LEU A 530 -13.26 -16.50 24.48
CA LEU A 530 -13.24 -17.24 23.22
C LEU A 530 -14.64 -17.25 22.59
N ILE A 531 -14.74 -16.82 21.34
CA ILE A 531 -15.99 -16.78 20.56
C ILE A 531 -15.85 -17.69 19.33
N GLY A 532 -16.84 -18.56 19.13
CA GLY A 532 -16.81 -19.58 18.06
C GLY A 532 -17.22 -19.06 16.68
N GLU A 533 -17.63 -17.80 16.57
CA GLU A 533 -18.08 -17.14 15.34
C GLU A 533 -17.53 -15.71 15.29
N ARG A 534 -17.56 -15.08 14.10
CA ARG A 534 -17.14 -13.68 13.97
C ARG A 534 -18.19 -12.71 14.49
N THR A 535 -17.76 -11.74 15.28
CA THR A 535 -18.63 -10.69 15.84
C THR A 535 -18.73 -9.48 14.90
N ALA A 536 -19.67 -8.56 15.18
CA ALA A 536 -19.83 -7.34 14.38
C ALA A 536 -18.57 -6.46 14.43
N ILE A 537 -17.88 -6.41 15.57
CA ILE A 537 -16.58 -5.75 15.69
C ILE A 537 -15.51 -6.59 15.00
N GLY A 538 -15.45 -7.91 15.18
CA GLY A 538 -14.42 -8.75 14.56
C GLY A 538 -14.45 -8.82 13.04
N THR A 539 -15.55 -8.45 12.38
CA THR A 539 -15.64 -8.29 10.92
C THR A 539 -15.19 -6.92 10.41
N GLY A 540 -14.93 -5.98 11.32
CA GLY A 540 -14.68 -4.58 10.99
C GLY A 540 -13.39 -4.29 10.21
N GLY A 541 -12.33 -5.09 10.41
CA GLY A 541 -11.03 -4.89 9.74
C GLY A 541 -11.07 -5.07 8.22
N ARG A 542 -11.94 -5.95 7.71
CA ARG A 542 -12.06 -6.25 6.27
C ARG A 542 -12.72 -5.13 5.45
N GLN A 543 -13.40 -4.18 6.10
CA GLN A 543 -14.14 -3.11 5.41
C GLN A 543 -13.31 -1.84 5.18
N SER A 544 -12.17 -1.68 5.87
CA SER A 544 -11.34 -0.48 5.78
C SER A 544 -10.71 -0.27 4.39
N GLY A 545 -10.55 -1.34 3.60
CA GLY A 545 -9.98 -1.28 2.25
C GLY A 545 -10.99 -1.10 1.11
N SER A 546 -12.30 -1.22 1.35
CA SER A 546 -13.31 -1.36 0.28
C SER A 546 -14.13 -0.10 -0.01
N GLU A 547 -14.30 0.81 0.94
CA GLU A 547 -15.30 1.91 0.85
C GLU A 547 -14.89 3.15 0.03
N LEU A 548 -13.79 3.11 -0.73
CA LEU A 548 -13.49 4.16 -1.71
C LEU A 548 -12.93 3.64 -3.04
N LEU A 549 -12.75 2.33 -3.14
CA LEU A 549 -11.88 1.68 -4.13
C LEU A 549 -12.61 0.52 -4.81
N THR A 550 -13.95 0.49 -4.72
CA THR A 550 -14.80 -0.35 -5.58
C THR A 550 -15.44 0.54 -6.63
N PRO A 551 -14.86 0.71 -7.83
CA PRO A 551 -15.54 1.48 -8.84
C PRO A 551 -16.75 0.66 -9.33
N GLU A 552 -17.95 1.21 -9.16
CA GLU A 552 -19.15 0.70 -9.87
C GLU A 552 -18.97 0.74 -11.40
N ASN A 553 -17.90 1.37 -11.92
CA ASN A 553 -17.63 1.49 -13.36
C ASN A 553 -16.11 1.50 -13.72
N ALA A 554 -15.31 0.58 -13.17
CA ALA A 554 -13.86 0.45 -13.49
C ALA A 554 -13.61 0.17 -14.98
N ASP A 555 -14.62 -0.37 -15.66
CA ASP A 555 -14.48 -0.81 -17.03
C ASP A 555 -14.34 0.32 -18.04
N ALA A 556 -14.85 1.54 -17.79
CA ALA A 556 -14.93 2.55 -18.84
C ALA A 556 -13.55 3.03 -19.34
N SER A 557 -12.60 3.27 -18.44
CA SER A 557 -11.24 3.75 -18.78
C SER A 557 -10.40 2.63 -19.42
N VAL A 558 -10.51 1.41 -18.92
CA VAL A 558 -9.82 0.23 -19.45
C VAL A 558 -10.39 -0.15 -20.82
N ILE A 559 -11.72 -0.14 -20.98
CA ILE A 559 -12.40 -0.36 -22.26
C ILE A 559 -11.96 0.70 -23.28
N GLU A 560 -11.87 1.97 -22.91
CA GLU A 560 -11.44 3.02 -23.85
C GLU A 560 -9.96 2.88 -24.23
N THR A 561 -9.12 2.38 -23.32
CA THR A 561 -7.71 2.05 -23.60
C THR A 561 -7.60 0.89 -24.60
N VAL A 562 -8.35 -0.20 -24.36
CA VAL A 562 -8.43 -1.37 -25.26
C VAL A 562 -8.97 -0.96 -26.63
N ARG A 563 -10.00 -0.10 -26.65
CA ARG A 563 -10.57 0.47 -27.87
C ARG A 563 -9.53 1.25 -28.66
N THR A 564 -8.86 2.21 -28.02
CA THR A 564 -7.83 3.05 -28.64
C THR A 564 -6.72 2.19 -29.23
N ARG A 565 -6.21 1.23 -28.45
CA ARG A 565 -5.19 0.27 -28.88
C ARG A 565 -5.63 -0.51 -30.12
N ILE A 566 -6.79 -1.17 -30.07
CA ILE A 566 -7.29 -1.97 -31.21
C ILE A 566 -7.54 -1.09 -32.43
N GLN A 567 -8.01 0.14 -32.26
CA GLN A 567 -8.22 1.06 -33.36
C GLN A 567 -6.93 1.50 -34.06
N ASP A 568 -5.84 1.61 -33.30
CA ASP A 568 -4.51 1.96 -33.80
C ASP A 568 -3.71 0.74 -34.30
N ASP A 569 -4.10 -0.48 -33.92
CA ASP A 569 -3.50 -1.71 -34.40
C ASP A 569 -3.56 -1.84 -35.93
N ARG A 570 -2.54 -2.51 -36.47
CA ARG A 570 -2.40 -2.80 -37.90
C ARG A 570 -3.06 -4.13 -38.24
N VAL A 571 -3.82 -4.16 -39.33
CA VAL A 571 -4.50 -5.35 -39.85
C VAL A 571 -4.25 -5.50 -41.35
N ARG A 572 -3.98 -6.73 -41.81
CA ARG A 572 -3.75 -7.06 -43.21
C ARG A 572 -5.04 -7.56 -43.86
N MET A 573 -5.58 -6.76 -44.78
CA MET A 573 -6.83 -7.02 -45.49
C MET A 573 -6.54 -7.72 -46.82
N VAL A 574 -7.06 -8.94 -46.99
CA VAL A 574 -6.76 -9.80 -48.15
C VAL A 574 -8.05 -10.27 -48.82
N CYS A 575 -8.22 -10.04 -50.12
CA CYS A 575 -9.36 -10.56 -50.86
C CYS A 575 -9.17 -12.04 -51.21
N LEU A 576 -10.05 -12.92 -50.72
CA LEU A 576 -9.98 -14.36 -50.99
C LEU A 576 -10.63 -14.79 -52.33
N HIS A 577 -11.16 -13.82 -53.09
CA HIS A 577 -11.77 -14.07 -54.40
C HIS A 577 -10.78 -13.85 -55.55
N CYS A 578 -10.21 -12.65 -55.70
CA CYS A 578 -9.23 -12.36 -56.76
C CYS A 578 -7.78 -12.45 -56.29
N LEU A 579 -7.51 -12.45 -54.98
CA LEU A 579 -6.15 -12.48 -54.38
C LEU A 579 -5.23 -11.29 -54.73
N GLU A 580 -5.72 -10.33 -55.53
CA GLU A 580 -5.00 -9.13 -55.95
C GLU A 580 -5.02 -8.01 -54.90
N TYR A 581 -6.06 -7.96 -54.06
CA TYR A 581 -6.12 -7.02 -52.94
C TYR A 581 -5.43 -7.61 -51.70
N ASP A 582 -4.34 -6.99 -51.29
CA ASP A 582 -3.54 -7.32 -50.11
C ASP A 582 -2.90 -6.03 -49.56
N ARG A 583 -3.49 -5.47 -48.50
CA ARG A 583 -3.08 -4.17 -47.94
C ARG A 583 -3.13 -4.18 -46.42
N GLU A 584 -2.15 -3.54 -45.81
CA GLU A 584 -2.17 -3.26 -44.38
C GLU A 584 -2.76 -1.88 -44.08
N LEU A 585 -3.76 -1.87 -43.20
CA LEU A 585 -4.45 -0.67 -42.74
C LEU A 585 -4.41 -0.62 -41.21
N SER A 586 -4.55 0.56 -40.62
CA SER A 586 -4.96 0.65 -39.22
C SER A 586 -6.45 0.31 -39.11
N VAL A 587 -6.87 -0.35 -38.05
CA VAL A 587 -8.27 -0.80 -37.87
C VAL A 587 -9.25 0.38 -37.96
N ASN A 588 -8.89 1.56 -37.44
CA ASN A 588 -9.71 2.77 -37.55
C ASN A 588 -10.00 3.20 -39.00
N ARG A 589 -9.08 2.93 -39.95
CA ARG A 589 -9.20 3.26 -41.38
C ARG A 589 -9.95 2.22 -42.21
N VAL A 590 -10.33 1.10 -41.61
CA VAL A 590 -11.11 0.07 -42.30
C VAL A 590 -12.56 0.55 -42.48
N PRO A 591 -13.15 0.45 -43.70
CA PRO A 591 -14.55 0.77 -43.94
C PRO A 591 -15.51 -0.13 -43.14
N ASP A 592 -16.71 0.35 -42.83
CA ASP A 592 -17.72 -0.42 -42.08
C ASP A 592 -18.10 -1.74 -42.77
N GLN A 593 -18.11 -1.75 -44.11
CA GLN A 593 -18.25 -2.94 -44.94
C GLN A 593 -17.06 -3.02 -45.91
N PRO A 594 -16.01 -3.79 -45.59
CA PRO A 594 -14.84 -3.94 -46.45
C PRO A 594 -15.18 -4.63 -47.79
N GLN A 595 -14.77 -4.00 -48.90
CA GLN A 595 -14.93 -4.54 -50.26
C GLN A 595 -13.60 -4.50 -51.00
N CYS A 596 -13.40 -5.46 -51.91
CA CYS A 596 -12.22 -5.49 -52.76
C CYS A 596 -12.29 -4.38 -53.81
N PRO A 597 -11.31 -3.46 -53.90
CA PRO A 597 -11.31 -2.39 -54.91
C PRO A 597 -11.03 -2.89 -56.34
N HIS A 598 -10.68 -4.17 -56.51
CA HIS A 598 -10.34 -4.76 -57.81
C HIS A 598 -11.48 -5.61 -58.40
N CYS A 599 -12.31 -6.24 -57.57
CA CYS A 599 -13.34 -7.18 -58.02
C CYS A 599 -14.68 -7.06 -57.29
N ASP A 600 -14.85 -6.02 -56.47
CA ASP A 600 -16.06 -5.73 -55.66
C ASP A 600 -16.50 -6.85 -54.70
N SER A 601 -15.67 -7.89 -54.52
CA SER A 601 -15.96 -9.00 -53.63
C SER A 601 -15.89 -8.57 -52.16
N THR A 602 -16.88 -9.01 -51.38
CA THR A 602 -16.92 -8.86 -49.91
C THR A 602 -16.21 -9.98 -49.16
N GLN A 603 -15.60 -10.94 -49.87
CA GLN A 603 -14.80 -12.02 -49.28
C GLN A 603 -13.41 -11.51 -48.90
N ILE A 604 -13.34 -10.69 -47.86
CA ILE A 604 -12.12 -10.06 -47.36
C ILE A 604 -11.73 -10.66 -46.01
N ALA A 605 -10.54 -11.27 -45.91
CA ALA A 605 -9.97 -11.72 -44.64
C ALA A 605 -9.23 -10.56 -43.95
N ALA A 606 -9.43 -10.42 -42.64
CA ALA A 606 -8.70 -9.54 -41.75
C ALA A 606 -7.69 -10.36 -40.95
N LEU A 607 -6.43 -10.36 -41.38
CA LEU A 607 -5.34 -11.17 -40.84
C LEU A 607 -4.35 -10.32 -40.03
N SER A 608 -3.59 -10.97 -39.15
CA SER A 608 -2.44 -10.33 -38.49
C SER A 608 -1.45 -9.82 -39.54
N PRO A 609 -0.80 -8.65 -39.33
CA PRO A 609 0.24 -8.12 -40.23
C PRO A 609 1.33 -9.13 -40.56
N TYR A 610 1.67 -9.97 -39.58
CA TYR A 610 2.72 -10.98 -39.67
C TYR A 610 2.25 -12.32 -40.28
N ALA A 611 1.00 -12.42 -40.76
CA ALA A 611 0.41 -13.66 -41.26
C ALA A 611 0.78 -14.00 -42.72
N GLU A 612 2.05 -13.82 -43.11
CA GLU A 612 2.50 -14.04 -44.50
C GLU A 612 2.36 -15.51 -44.95
N GLU A 613 2.53 -16.44 -44.01
CA GLU A 613 2.35 -17.87 -44.25
C GLU A 613 0.91 -18.21 -44.63
N VAL A 614 -0.07 -17.55 -44.00
CA VAL A 614 -1.51 -17.75 -44.29
C VAL A 614 -1.85 -17.23 -45.68
N VAL A 615 -1.30 -16.08 -46.07
CA VAL A 615 -1.50 -15.52 -47.42
C VAL A 615 -0.89 -16.44 -48.48
N SER A 616 0.29 -16.99 -48.20
CA SER A 616 0.98 -17.95 -49.06
C SER A 616 0.18 -19.25 -49.19
N ALA A 617 -0.37 -19.78 -48.09
CA ALA A 617 -1.23 -20.96 -48.06
C ALA A 617 -2.52 -20.77 -48.87
N VAL A 618 -3.12 -19.58 -48.84
CA VAL A 618 -4.31 -19.27 -49.64
C VAL A 618 -3.98 -19.28 -51.14
N ARG A 619 -2.83 -18.71 -51.55
CA ARG A 619 -2.38 -18.56 -52.95
C ARG A 619 -1.79 -19.85 -53.56
N ALA A 620 -1.41 -20.84 -52.75
CA ALA A 620 -0.83 -22.09 -53.22
C ALA A 620 -1.81 -22.91 -54.09
N LYS A 621 -1.31 -23.47 -55.20
CA LYS A 621 -2.09 -24.32 -56.11
C LYS A 621 -2.25 -25.75 -55.60
N ASP A 622 -1.18 -26.29 -55.02
CA ASP A 622 -1.16 -27.59 -54.34
C ASP A 622 -0.91 -27.33 -52.85
N LYS A 623 -1.81 -27.82 -51.99
CA LYS A 623 -1.81 -27.51 -50.55
C LYS A 623 -1.52 -28.74 -49.72
N ASP A 624 -0.55 -28.64 -48.81
CA ASP A 624 -0.36 -29.63 -47.76
C ASP A 624 -1.46 -29.56 -46.69
N GLU A 625 -1.43 -30.46 -45.71
CA GLU A 625 -2.48 -30.55 -44.67
C GLU A 625 -2.56 -29.28 -43.80
N ASP A 626 -1.42 -28.65 -43.50
CA ASP A 626 -1.38 -27.44 -42.68
C ASP A 626 -1.84 -26.21 -43.48
N GLN A 627 -1.40 -26.07 -44.72
CA GLN A 627 -1.87 -25.04 -45.67
C GLN A 627 -3.38 -25.13 -45.91
N ASN A 628 -3.94 -26.34 -45.95
CA ASN A 628 -5.39 -26.55 -46.03
C ASN A 628 -6.11 -26.07 -44.77
N LYS A 629 -5.53 -26.31 -43.58
CA LYS A 629 -6.08 -25.82 -42.30
C LYS A 629 -6.02 -24.30 -42.21
N GLN A 630 -4.90 -23.69 -42.58
CA GLN A 630 -4.72 -22.23 -42.62
C GLN A 630 -5.67 -21.57 -43.62
N THR A 631 -5.81 -22.13 -44.83
CA THR A 631 -6.76 -21.66 -45.84
C THR A 631 -8.20 -21.70 -45.31
N LYS A 632 -8.62 -22.81 -44.69
CA LYS A 632 -9.96 -22.93 -44.10
C LYS A 632 -10.20 -21.88 -43.01
N ARG A 633 -9.19 -21.61 -42.18
CA ARG A 633 -9.25 -20.57 -41.13
C ARG A 633 -9.39 -19.17 -41.74
N ALA A 634 -8.69 -18.88 -42.84
CA ALA A 634 -8.81 -17.62 -43.58
C ALA A 634 -10.21 -17.43 -44.19
N TYR A 635 -10.82 -18.46 -44.79
CA TYR A 635 -12.19 -18.38 -45.30
C TYR A 635 -13.24 -18.17 -44.19
N ARG A 636 -13.06 -18.79 -43.02
CA ARG A 636 -13.92 -18.52 -41.85
C ARG A 636 -13.78 -17.08 -41.37
N ASN A 637 -12.56 -16.57 -41.31
CA ASN A 637 -12.26 -15.17 -41.01
C ASN A 637 -12.98 -14.23 -42.00
N ALA A 638 -12.82 -14.46 -43.30
CA ALA A 638 -13.48 -13.65 -44.33
C ALA A 638 -15.01 -13.73 -44.28
N SER A 639 -15.58 -14.88 -43.92
CA SER A 639 -17.03 -15.03 -43.74
C SER A 639 -17.55 -14.19 -42.58
N LEU A 640 -16.77 -14.06 -41.49
CA LEU A 640 -17.14 -13.18 -40.36
C LEU A 640 -17.07 -11.71 -40.76
N VAL A 641 -16.02 -11.30 -41.49
CA VAL A 641 -15.90 -9.94 -42.02
C VAL A 641 -17.03 -9.63 -43.01
N GLN A 642 -17.40 -10.58 -43.87
CA GLN A 642 -18.52 -10.41 -44.79
C GLN A 642 -19.85 -10.21 -44.06
N GLY A 643 -20.09 -10.99 -42.98
CA GLY A 643 -21.34 -10.94 -42.21
C GLY A 643 -21.46 -9.74 -41.26
N HIS A 644 -20.35 -9.33 -40.64
CA HIS A 644 -20.36 -8.35 -39.53
C HIS A 644 -19.44 -7.14 -39.77
N GLY A 645 -18.84 -7.01 -40.95
CA GLY A 645 -18.09 -5.84 -41.38
C GLY A 645 -16.93 -5.49 -40.46
N LYS A 646 -16.78 -4.19 -40.16
CA LYS A 646 -15.71 -3.65 -39.30
C LYS A 646 -15.75 -4.20 -37.88
N GLN A 647 -16.91 -4.58 -37.34
CA GLN A 647 -16.98 -5.20 -36.02
C GLN A 647 -16.22 -6.54 -35.97
N ALA A 648 -16.29 -7.35 -37.03
CA ALA A 648 -15.47 -8.56 -37.13
C ALA A 648 -13.98 -8.24 -37.21
N VAL A 649 -13.59 -7.19 -37.93
CA VAL A 649 -12.20 -6.75 -38.03
C VAL A 649 -11.65 -6.32 -36.66
N ILE A 650 -12.44 -5.59 -35.87
CA ILE A 650 -12.09 -5.18 -34.50
C ILE A 650 -11.89 -6.41 -33.61
N ALA A 651 -12.85 -7.35 -33.59
CA ALA A 651 -12.74 -8.56 -32.78
C ALA A 651 -11.55 -9.46 -33.19
N LEU A 652 -11.26 -9.57 -34.49
CA LEU A 652 -10.15 -10.38 -35.01
C LEU A 652 -8.77 -9.74 -34.80
N SER A 653 -8.72 -8.44 -34.51
CA SER A 653 -7.48 -7.72 -34.19
C SER A 653 -7.06 -7.87 -32.72
N ALA A 654 -7.97 -8.38 -31.88
CA ALA A 654 -7.70 -8.65 -30.48
C ALA A 654 -6.74 -9.84 -30.26
N ARG A 655 -5.93 -9.76 -29.21
CA ARG A 655 -4.89 -10.73 -28.87
C ARG A 655 -5.51 -12.08 -28.51
N GLY A 656 -5.07 -13.15 -29.17
CA GLY A 656 -5.58 -14.50 -28.89
C GLY A 656 -6.99 -14.77 -29.42
N VAL A 657 -7.62 -13.82 -30.12
CA VAL A 657 -8.97 -13.98 -30.66
C VAL A 657 -8.93 -14.53 -32.09
N GLY A 658 -9.09 -15.86 -32.21
CA GLY A 658 -9.28 -16.51 -33.51
C GLY A 658 -10.72 -16.37 -34.05
N PRO A 659 -11.00 -16.83 -35.30
CA PRO A 659 -12.32 -16.73 -35.91
C PRO A 659 -13.47 -17.34 -35.08
N GLU A 660 -13.21 -18.43 -34.36
CA GLU A 660 -14.24 -19.08 -33.53
C GLU A 660 -14.60 -18.24 -32.29
N ASN A 661 -13.61 -17.61 -31.65
CA ASN A 661 -13.84 -16.71 -30.52
C ASN A 661 -14.43 -15.38 -30.97
N ALA A 662 -13.96 -14.83 -32.11
CA ALA A 662 -14.55 -13.64 -32.72
C ALA A 662 -16.04 -13.84 -33.02
N ALA A 663 -16.43 -15.00 -33.57
CA ALA A 663 -17.82 -15.32 -33.82
C ALA A 663 -18.67 -15.36 -32.53
N ARG A 664 -18.11 -15.86 -31.42
CA ARG A 664 -18.79 -15.89 -30.11
C ARG A 664 -18.97 -14.48 -29.53
N ILE A 665 -17.94 -13.64 -29.63
CA ILE A 665 -17.98 -12.25 -29.19
C ILE A 665 -19.07 -11.50 -29.96
N ILE A 666 -19.05 -11.57 -31.30
CA ILE A 666 -19.95 -10.79 -32.16
C ILE A 666 -21.42 -11.21 -32.01
N ASN A 667 -21.70 -12.48 -31.71
CA ASN A 667 -23.07 -12.99 -31.62
C ASN A 667 -23.76 -12.74 -30.27
N LYS A 668 -23.11 -12.15 -29.26
CA LYS A 668 -23.83 -11.75 -28.01
C LYS A 668 -24.68 -10.49 -28.27
N HIS A 669 -25.95 -10.51 -27.85
CA HIS A 669 -26.81 -9.32 -27.84
C HIS A 669 -26.32 -8.29 -26.81
N ARG A 670 -26.32 -7.01 -27.17
CA ARG A 670 -25.76 -5.91 -26.36
C ARG A 670 -26.58 -4.64 -26.45
N GLU A 671 -26.44 -3.77 -25.45
CA GLU A 671 -27.07 -2.45 -25.38
C GLU A 671 -26.10 -1.32 -25.76
N SER A 672 -24.78 -1.50 -25.61
CA SER A 672 -23.76 -0.49 -25.95
C SER A 672 -22.54 -1.03 -26.72
N GLU A 673 -21.78 -0.12 -27.36
CA GLU A 673 -20.48 -0.42 -27.98
C GLU A 673 -19.41 -0.75 -26.92
N GLN A 674 -19.52 -0.19 -25.71
CA GLN A 674 -18.60 -0.51 -24.62
C GLN A 674 -18.68 -1.98 -24.21
N ASP A 675 -19.89 -2.57 -24.22
CA ASP A 675 -20.08 -4.00 -23.95
C ASP A 675 -19.42 -4.89 -25.02
N PHE A 676 -19.17 -4.36 -26.23
CA PHE A 676 -18.45 -5.07 -27.28
C PHE A 676 -16.96 -5.19 -26.97
N TYR A 677 -16.35 -4.09 -26.53
CA TYR A 677 -14.95 -4.08 -26.13
C TYR A 677 -14.71 -4.78 -24.79
N ARG A 678 -15.70 -4.80 -23.87
CA ARG A 678 -15.65 -5.60 -22.64
C ARG A 678 -15.51 -7.09 -22.94
N ASP A 679 -16.35 -7.63 -23.82
CA ASP A 679 -16.28 -9.03 -24.25
C ASP A 679 -14.96 -9.39 -24.95
N ILE A 680 -14.36 -8.44 -25.67
CA ILE A 680 -13.04 -8.62 -26.27
C ILE A 680 -11.99 -8.73 -25.16
N LEU A 681 -12.01 -7.80 -24.19
CA LEU A 681 -11.11 -7.79 -23.05
C LEU A 681 -11.21 -9.08 -22.22
N GLU A 682 -12.41 -9.60 -21.96
CA GLU A 682 -12.63 -10.89 -21.30
C GLU A 682 -11.87 -12.03 -22.00
N ARG A 683 -11.89 -12.05 -23.35
CA ARG A 683 -11.25 -13.10 -24.13
C ARG A 683 -9.74 -12.96 -24.21
N GLU A 684 -9.23 -11.73 -24.26
CA GLU A 684 -7.79 -11.48 -24.13
C GLU A 684 -7.27 -11.93 -22.76
N ARG A 685 -8.03 -11.65 -21.69
CA ARG A 685 -7.73 -12.10 -20.32
C ARG A 685 -7.72 -13.62 -20.19
N GLU A 686 -8.71 -14.30 -20.73
CA GLU A 686 -8.78 -15.77 -20.74
C GLU A 686 -7.59 -16.39 -21.51
N TYR A 687 -7.22 -15.79 -22.65
CA TYR A 687 -6.04 -16.21 -23.41
C TYR A 687 -4.73 -15.99 -22.64
N ALA A 688 -4.57 -14.85 -21.96
CA ALA A 688 -3.39 -14.56 -21.14
C ALA A 688 -3.25 -15.54 -19.97
N ARG A 689 -4.35 -15.80 -19.26
CA ARG A 689 -4.38 -16.78 -18.14
C ARG A 689 -4.00 -18.18 -18.58
N THR A 690 -4.50 -18.62 -19.74
CA THR A 690 -4.22 -19.97 -20.23
C THR A 690 -2.82 -20.11 -20.79
N LYS A 691 -2.22 -19.05 -21.36
CA LYS A 691 -0.85 -19.06 -21.88
C LYS A 691 0.22 -19.31 -20.82
N ALA A 692 0.00 -18.91 -19.56
CA ALA A 692 0.94 -19.16 -18.45
C ALA A 692 1.10 -20.65 -18.07
N PHE A 693 0.21 -21.53 -18.56
CA PHE A 693 0.22 -22.97 -18.28
C PHE A 693 0.69 -23.84 -19.46
N TRP A 694 1.24 -23.25 -20.53
CA TRP A 694 1.68 -23.95 -21.75
C TRP A 694 3.14 -23.71 -22.14
#